data_AF-A0A535HU32-F1
#
_entry.id   AF-A0A535HU32-F1
#
_cell.length_a   1.000
_cell.length_b   1.000
_cell.length_c   1.000
_cell.angle_alpha   90.00
_cell.angle_beta   90.00
_cell.angle_gamma   90.00
#
_symmetry.space_group_name_H-M   'P 1'
#
loop_
_entity.id
_entity.type
_entity.pdbx_description
1 polymer ?
#
loop_
_entity_poly.entity_id
_entity_poly.type
_entity_poly.pdbx_seq_one_letter_code
_entity_poly.pdbx_strand_id
1 'polypeptide(L)'
;MGDLQRAMVPLGAECDPDDRILDVLAALRAQHPVPLMVTRDDEIVGTVGLEALLPASENLESVRVRDLLLAAPTRDSGQSLTSAASAMLTAGSDTVVVTAPVGGVFSRETQPVGLLSEQLLLAEIGRNVVDKAPMKMLLGHRDLGFNVPVSPCQRNCPIKQDIATYIDYVSQGRYVDSWVVIHETNPFPSILGRLCNHPCETDCKRGWDPGEDPVTIRSIKRFSTDVAFQQGLWIDYKIGAPRGQRVAIVGGGPAGLTCALDLRVQGYEVVVYEREAKIGGLLSTSIPPFRFDHRQLQWELDMIVATGIDVRLDSGVGSGPDDIHVEDLLAEYDAVFLTVGMMQGRILPVPGSDLPEVIDAMRFLRIVSYDTVPEHFKPGCTVVVVGGGAIATDACQTSIKLGAKTVYMCAIEPEDRLPAFGNELHEAKEIGLQIKTGIIVKEIHADDAGRIRGVSFAPLHQPEFDELTGKIIFSSVKEIEGAERTFVGGDYVIFASGQIMETPGETVPLTPRGLIAADRGGHTGVPKLFAGGDCVQGPSFIVDAVGWGHRVARSIREYLGEDMEADNGRLYQTIVERTDDHRQSETFARTDPPILEAAKRYDMTEVEQPWSDREAIVQSIRCFQCDSVHHYDASVCVLCGACDDVCPEKAIDVVVFGEDRERSSGGDTLVCRTTGGDPQAGGYAGEIFINYDRCTNCRICEDHCPVNCITFERVRYVDDVMRVVERPELKVELPVLAAGA
;
A
#
# COMPACT_ATOMS: atom_id res chain seq x y z
N MET A 1 -3.59 -34.45 0.16
CA MET A 1 -4.41 -35.35 1.01
C MET A 1 -3.75 -35.70 2.35
N GLY A 2 -2.43 -35.89 2.45
CA GLY A 2 -1.78 -36.28 3.71
C GLY A 2 -1.95 -35.31 4.89
N ASP A 3 -1.97 -34.00 4.62
CA ASP A 3 -2.14 -32.98 5.68
C ASP A 3 -3.63 -32.70 5.98
N LEU A 4 -4.49 -32.68 4.96
CA LEU A 4 -5.96 -32.66 5.14
C LEU A 4 -6.46 -33.82 6.01
N GLN A 5 -5.86 -35.02 5.89
CA GLN A 5 -6.20 -36.18 6.72
C GLN A 5 -6.02 -35.96 8.23
N ARG A 6 -5.22 -34.97 8.65
CA ARG A 6 -4.99 -34.65 10.07
C ARG A 6 -6.06 -33.72 10.66
N ALA A 7 -6.69 -32.89 9.82
CA ALA A 7 -7.75 -31.97 10.20
C ALA A 7 -9.15 -32.52 9.89
N MET A 8 -9.23 -33.55 9.06
CA MET A 8 -10.47 -34.19 8.61
C MET A 8 -11.13 -34.94 9.77
N VAL A 9 -12.41 -34.63 10.00
CA VAL A 9 -13.26 -35.40 10.91
C VAL A 9 -13.78 -36.61 10.14
N PRO A 10 -13.80 -37.82 10.73
CA PRO A 10 -14.44 -38.98 10.11
C PRO A 10 -15.88 -38.66 9.70
N LEU A 11 -16.38 -39.32 8.66
CA LEU A 11 -17.80 -39.21 8.30
C LEU A 11 -18.64 -39.50 9.55
N GLY A 12 -19.52 -38.56 9.86
CA GLY A 12 -20.30 -38.50 11.09
C GLY A 12 -21.32 -39.62 11.22
N ALA A 13 -22.20 -39.50 12.22
CA ALA A 13 -23.33 -40.39 12.34
C ALA A 13 -24.29 -40.03 11.21
N GLU A 14 -24.78 -41.05 10.51
CA GLU A 14 -25.77 -40.89 9.47
C GLU A 14 -27.16 -40.80 10.08
N CYS A 15 -28.04 -40.05 9.43
CA CYS A 15 -29.46 -40.05 9.73
C CYS A 15 -30.29 -40.10 8.46
N ASP A 16 -31.50 -40.64 8.56
CA ASP A 16 -32.43 -40.68 7.45
C ASP A 16 -33.11 -39.29 7.30
N PRO A 17 -33.35 -38.79 6.08
CA PRO A 17 -34.11 -37.55 5.87
C PRO A 17 -35.51 -37.55 6.53
N ASP A 18 -36.05 -38.74 6.82
CA ASP A 18 -37.35 -38.91 7.46
C ASP A 18 -37.30 -38.90 9.00
N ASP A 19 -36.11 -38.95 9.61
CA ASP A 19 -35.93 -38.87 11.06
C ASP A 19 -36.46 -37.53 11.61
N ARG A 20 -36.99 -37.57 12.84
CA ARG A 20 -37.35 -36.33 13.52
C ARG A 20 -36.09 -35.68 14.07
N ILE A 21 -36.07 -34.36 14.06
CA ILE A 21 -34.89 -33.63 14.50
C ILE A 21 -34.52 -33.89 15.98
N LEU A 22 -35.51 -34.20 16.82
CA LEU A 22 -35.30 -34.59 18.22
C LEU A 22 -34.57 -35.94 18.36
N ASP A 23 -34.78 -36.85 17.42
CA ASP A 23 -34.18 -38.19 17.46
C ASP A 23 -32.67 -38.12 17.13
N VAL A 24 -32.25 -37.08 16.41
CA VAL A 24 -30.85 -36.87 16.00
C VAL A 24 -30.16 -35.71 16.74
N LEU A 25 -30.87 -34.98 17.61
CA LEU A 25 -30.35 -33.80 18.32
C LEU A 25 -29.12 -34.09 19.18
N ALA A 26 -29.08 -35.26 19.83
CA ALA A 26 -27.93 -35.68 20.63
C ALA A 26 -26.69 -35.92 19.75
N ALA A 27 -26.88 -36.52 18.56
CA ALA A 27 -25.82 -36.73 17.59
C ALA A 27 -25.34 -35.40 16.99
N LEU A 28 -26.26 -34.47 16.67
CA LEU A 28 -25.91 -33.11 16.24
C LEU A 28 -25.04 -32.38 17.26
N ARG A 29 -25.44 -32.39 18.53
CA ARG A 29 -24.67 -31.76 19.63
C ARG A 29 -23.31 -32.37 19.83
N ALA A 30 -23.16 -33.66 19.57
CA ALA A 30 -21.89 -34.35 19.69
C ALA A 30 -20.90 -34.00 18.56
N GLN A 31 -21.41 -33.56 17.39
CA GLN A 31 -20.58 -33.29 16.20
C GLN A 31 -20.33 -31.81 15.93
N HIS A 32 -21.04 -30.89 16.59
CA HIS A 32 -20.82 -29.45 16.48
C HIS A 32 -19.33 -29.06 16.66
N PRO A 33 -18.75 -28.25 15.75
CA PRO A 33 -19.40 -27.46 14.69
C PRO A 33 -19.62 -28.18 13.37
N VAL A 34 -19.35 -29.50 13.28
CA VAL A 34 -19.51 -30.30 12.06
C VAL A 34 -20.95 -30.84 11.97
N PRO A 35 -21.63 -30.71 10.82
CA PRO A 35 -23.01 -31.16 10.63
C PRO A 35 -23.10 -32.70 10.49
N LEU A 36 -24.30 -33.26 10.78
CA LEU A 36 -24.59 -34.67 10.51
C LEU A 36 -24.79 -34.90 9.00
N MET A 37 -24.40 -36.09 8.55
CA MET A 37 -24.62 -36.53 7.17
C MET A 37 -26.01 -37.14 7.03
N VAL A 38 -26.75 -36.70 6.02
CA VAL A 38 -28.08 -37.24 5.72
C VAL A 38 -27.95 -38.16 4.52
N THR A 39 -28.30 -39.44 4.73
CA THR A 39 -28.17 -40.48 3.71
C THR A 39 -29.53 -41.12 3.40
N ARG A 40 -29.71 -41.52 2.15
CA ARG A 40 -30.82 -42.37 1.72
C ARG A 40 -30.30 -43.35 0.67
N ASP A 41 -30.58 -44.62 0.86
CA ASP A 41 -30.16 -45.69 -0.06
C ASP A 41 -28.64 -45.64 -0.39
N ASP A 42 -27.82 -45.40 0.64
CA ASP A 42 -26.36 -45.22 0.57
C ASP A 42 -25.87 -43.98 -0.24
N GLU A 43 -26.76 -43.07 -0.62
CA GLU A 43 -26.42 -41.78 -1.24
C GLU A 43 -26.50 -40.62 -0.25
N ILE A 44 -25.52 -39.69 -0.32
CA ILE A 44 -25.51 -38.46 0.47
C ILE A 44 -26.49 -37.47 -0.16
N VAL A 45 -27.57 -37.17 0.54
CA VAL A 45 -28.61 -36.23 0.07
C VAL A 45 -28.44 -34.81 0.64
N GLY A 46 -27.62 -34.64 1.69
CA GLY A 46 -27.27 -33.33 2.24
C GLY A 46 -26.66 -33.43 3.64
N THR A 47 -26.58 -32.30 4.32
CA THR A 47 -26.13 -32.21 5.71
C THR A 47 -27.11 -31.40 6.56
N VAL A 48 -27.08 -31.60 7.89
CA VAL A 48 -27.86 -30.80 8.84
C VAL A 48 -26.99 -30.42 10.03
N GLY A 49 -26.91 -29.12 10.33
CA GLY A 49 -26.16 -28.57 11.47
C GLY A 49 -27.08 -27.99 12.56
N LEU A 50 -26.50 -27.61 13.70
CA LEU A 50 -27.27 -27.03 14.83
C LEU A 50 -27.78 -25.63 14.52
N GLU A 51 -27.09 -24.89 13.67
CA GLU A 51 -27.45 -23.56 13.19
C GLU A 51 -28.77 -23.58 12.40
N ALA A 52 -29.04 -24.66 11.67
CA ALA A 52 -30.31 -24.87 10.97
C ALA A 52 -31.51 -25.04 11.92
N LEU A 53 -31.28 -25.21 13.23
CA LEU A 53 -32.34 -25.32 14.24
C LEU A 53 -32.83 -23.95 14.75
N LEU A 54 -32.07 -22.88 14.55
CA LEU A 54 -32.44 -21.53 15.00
C LEU A 54 -33.79 -21.06 14.42
N PRO A 55 -34.09 -21.28 13.12
CA PRO A 55 -35.39 -20.94 12.53
C PRO A 55 -36.53 -21.87 12.96
N ALA A 56 -36.22 -23.09 13.44
CA ALA A 56 -37.19 -24.14 13.76
C ALA A 56 -37.59 -24.20 15.25
N SER A 57 -37.14 -23.23 16.05
CA SER A 57 -37.17 -23.26 17.52
C SER A 57 -38.56 -23.39 18.16
N GLU A 58 -39.64 -23.02 17.46
CA GLU A 58 -41.01 -23.06 17.99
C GLU A 58 -41.72 -24.42 17.84
N ASN A 59 -41.21 -25.38 17.04
CA ASN A 59 -41.95 -26.62 16.77
C ASN A 59 -41.10 -27.87 16.44
N LEU A 60 -39.99 -28.05 17.17
CA LEU A 60 -39.01 -29.14 16.98
C LEU A 60 -39.62 -30.57 16.98
N GLU A 61 -40.79 -30.79 17.59
CA GLU A 61 -41.44 -32.11 17.60
C GLU A 61 -41.97 -32.56 16.23
N SER A 62 -42.22 -31.60 15.33
CA SER A 62 -42.85 -31.85 14.02
C SER A 62 -41.88 -31.76 12.83
N VAL A 63 -40.68 -31.23 13.06
CA VAL A 63 -39.67 -30.97 12.02
C VAL A 63 -38.86 -32.23 11.73
N ARG A 64 -38.73 -32.56 10.45
CA ARG A 64 -37.90 -33.68 9.98
C ARG A 64 -36.56 -33.17 9.48
N VAL A 65 -35.58 -34.06 9.44
CA VAL A 65 -34.23 -33.76 8.94
C VAL A 65 -34.27 -33.20 7.52
N ARG A 66 -35.13 -33.75 6.64
CA ARG A 66 -35.30 -33.26 5.25
C ARG A 66 -35.67 -31.78 5.14
N ASP A 67 -36.35 -31.24 6.14
CA ASP A 67 -36.87 -29.87 6.13
C ASP A 67 -35.77 -28.84 6.45
N LEU A 68 -34.62 -29.32 6.93
CA LEU A 68 -33.48 -28.53 7.38
C LEU A 68 -32.20 -28.85 6.59
N LEU A 69 -32.32 -29.55 5.46
CA LEU A 69 -31.19 -29.96 4.64
C LEU A 69 -30.49 -28.75 4.02
N LEU A 70 -29.18 -28.74 4.17
CA LEU A 70 -28.28 -27.98 3.31
C LEU A 70 -27.91 -28.83 2.09
N ALA A 71 -27.70 -28.17 0.95
CA ALA A 71 -27.36 -28.84 -0.30
C ALA A 71 -26.15 -29.75 -0.12
N ALA A 72 -26.23 -30.97 -0.66
CA ALA A 72 -25.11 -31.89 -0.65
C ALA A 72 -23.91 -31.27 -1.40
N PRO A 73 -22.69 -31.32 -0.84
CA PRO A 73 -21.48 -30.98 -1.58
C PRO A 73 -21.35 -31.97 -2.75
N THR A 74 -21.69 -31.55 -3.98
CA THR A 74 -21.81 -32.46 -5.12
C THR A 74 -20.51 -32.66 -5.91
N ARG A 75 -19.33 -32.28 -5.39
CA ARG A 75 -18.07 -32.38 -6.15
C ARG A 75 -16.82 -32.80 -5.38
N ASP A 76 -15.96 -33.45 -6.15
CA ASP A 76 -14.77 -34.27 -5.84
C ASP A 76 -13.52 -33.45 -5.41
N SER A 77 -12.87 -33.83 -4.29
CA SER A 77 -11.58 -33.27 -3.85
C SER A 77 -10.35 -33.92 -4.49
N GLY A 78 -10.53 -34.78 -5.49
CA GLY A 78 -9.47 -35.18 -6.43
C GLY A 78 -9.02 -34.05 -7.36
N GLN A 79 -9.70 -32.90 -7.35
CA GLN A 79 -9.36 -31.69 -8.09
C GLN A 79 -8.57 -30.68 -7.25
N SER A 80 -8.07 -29.60 -7.86
CA SER A 80 -7.26 -28.60 -7.16
C SER A 80 -7.99 -28.00 -5.96
N LEU A 81 -7.24 -27.55 -4.94
CA LEU A 81 -7.79 -26.90 -3.74
C LEU A 81 -8.72 -25.73 -4.10
N THR A 82 -8.44 -25.04 -5.21
CA THR A 82 -9.24 -23.96 -5.79
C THR A 82 -10.60 -24.44 -6.30
N SER A 83 -10.66 -25.60 -6.96
CA SER A 83 -11.93 -26.19 -7.43
C SER A 83 -12.83 -26.65 -6.28
N ALA A 84 -12.22 -27.15 -5.19
CA ALA A 84 -12.95 -27.50 -3.97
C ALA A 84 -13.55 -26.25 -3.30
N ALA A 85 -12.78 -25.16 -3.20
CA ALA A 85 -13.27 -23.88 -2.69
C ALA A 85 -14.40 -23.27 -3.57
N SER A 86 -14.30 -23.40 -4.89
CA SER A 86 -15.34 -22.95 -5.84
C SER A 86 -16.66 -23.73 -5.68
N ALA A 87 -16.60 -25.02 -5.37
CA ALA A 87 -17.79 -25.82 -5.09
C ALA A 87 -18.50 -25.38 -3.79
N MET A 88 -17.76 -24.91 -2.77
CA MET A 88 -18.32 -24.39 -1.52
C MET A 88 -19.13 -23.12 -1.73
N LEU A 89 -18.58 -22.17 -2.51
CA LEU A 89 -19.24 -20.91 -2.87
C LEU A 89 -20.59 -21.13 -3.57
N THR A 90 -20.76 -22.29 -4.23
CA THR A 90 -21.98 -22.65 -4.96
C THR A 90 -23.00 -23.38 -4.08
N ALA A 91 -22.56 -24.12 -3.06
CA ALA A 91 -23.42 -24.98 -2.23
C ALA A 91 -23.98 -24.29 -0.98
N GLY A 92 -23.37 -23.19 -0.52
CA GLY A 92 -23.84 -22.43 0.65
C GLY A 92 -23.69 -23.16 1.99
N SER A 93 -22.79 -24.14 2.08
CA SER A 93 -22.53 -24.93 3.29
C SER A 93 -21.16 -24.62 3.90
N ASP A 94 -21.10 -24.47 5.22
CA ASP A 94 -19.87 -24.19 5.99
C ASP A 94 -18.96 -25.44 6.17
N THR A 95 -19.24 -26.54 5.46
CA THR A 95 -18.53 -27.83 5.59
C THR A 95 -18.36 -28.51 4.22
N VAL A 96 -17.23 -29.20 4.02
CA VAL A 96 -16.86 -29.90 2.78
C VAL A 96 -16.70 -31.40 3.04
N VAL A 97 -17.25 -32.23 2.14
CA VAL A 97 -17.00 -33.68 2.08
C VAL A 97 -15.73 -33.93 1.27
N VAL A 98 -14.73 -34.52 1.90
CA VAL A 98 -13.48 -34.95 1.26
C VAL A 98 -13.69 -36.33 0.65
N THR A 99 -13.33 -36.51 -0.62
CA THR A 99 -13.40 -37.79 -1.36
C THR A 99 -12.00 -38.31 -1.70
N ALA A 100 -11.85 -39.63 -1.75
CA ALA A 100 -10.63 -40.31 -2.19
C ALA A 100 -10.93 -41.18 -3.42
N PRO A 101 -10.02 -41.23 -4.41
CA PRO A 101 -10.17 -42.10 -5.57
C PRO A 101 -10.02 -43.58 -5.17
N VAL A 102 -10.86 -44.42 -5.77
CA VAL A 102 -10.88 -45.88 -5.62
C VAL A 102 -10.93 -46.49 -7.02
N GLY A 103 -10.21 -47.61 -7.21
CA GLY A 103 -10.12 -48.30 -8.50
C GLY A 103 -8.78 -48.11 -9.22
N GLY A 104 -8.67 -48.69 -10.43
CA GLY A 104 -7.45 -48.67 -11.24
C GLY A 104 -7.26 -47.38 -12.04
N VAL A 105 -6.11 -47.25 -12.71
CA VAL A 105 -5.71 -46.05 -13.51
C VAL A 105 -6.77 -45.62 -14.54
N PHE A 106 -7.64 -46.54 -14.99
CA PHE A 106 -8.68 -46.31 -16.00
C PHE A 106 -10.13 -46.41 -15.48
N SER A 107 -10.34 -46.65 -14.19
CA SER A 107 -11.65 -46.59 -13.53
C SER A 107 -11.51 -45.79 -12.23
N ARG A 108 -11.75 -44.47 -12.30
CA ARG A 108 -11.73 -43.61 -11.12
C ARG A 108 -13.16 -43.48 -10.61
N GLU A 109 -13.48 -44.27 -9.60
CA GLU A 109 -14.62 -43.98 -8.72
C GLU A 109 -14.08 -43.16 -7.54
N THR A 110 -14.91 -42.34 -6.91
CA THR A 110 -14.52 -41.56 -5.72
C THR A 110 -15.41 -41.93 -4.56
N GLN A 111 -14.81 -42.17 -3.40
CA GLN A 111 -15.55 -42.47 -2.17
C GLN A 111 -15.32 -41.36 -1.13
N PRO A 112 -16.35 -40.91 -0.40
CA PRO A 112 -16.20 -40.02 0.74
C PRO A 112 -15.25 -40.62 1.78
N VAL A 113 -14.36 -39.81 2.35
CA VAL A 113 -13.38 -40.21 3.37
C VAL A 113 -13.39 -39.33 4.63
N GLY A 114 -14.06 -38.17 4.61
CA GLY A 114 -14.32 -37.37 5.82
C GLY A 114 -14.85 -35.97 5.54
N LEU A 115 -15.01 -35.17 6.61
CA LEU A 115 -15.59 -33.82 6.60
C LEU A 115 -14.59 -32.77 7.11
N LEU A 116 -14.67 -31.55 6.59
CA LEU A 116 -13.88 -30.39 7.04
C LEU A 116 -14.74 -29.14 7.10
N SER A 117 -14.62 -28.32 8.16
CA SER A 117 -15.23 -26.98 8.18
C SER A 117 -14.52 -26.03 7.21
N GLU A 118 -15.24 -25.04 6.67
CA GLU A 118 -14.68 -23.99 5.81
C GLU A 118 -13.45 -23.31 6.42
N GLN A 119 -13.54 -22.88 7.68
CA GLN A 119 -12.41 -22.22 8.37
C GLN A 119 -11.16 -23.10 8.45
N LEU A 120 -11.32 -24.39 8.74
CA LEU A 120 -10.20 -25.33 8.79
C LEU A 120 -9.65 -25.64 7.40
N LEU A 121 -10.49 -25.71 6.37
CA LEU A 121 -10.03 -25.89 5.00
C LEU A 121 -9.26 -24.66 4.51
N LEU A 122 -9.75 -23.44 4.75
CA LEU A 122 -9.05 -22.19 4.43
C LEU A 122 -7.74 -22.05 5.22
N ALA A 123 -7.74 -22.44 6.50
CA ALA A 123 -6.53 -22.47 7.32
C ALA A 123 -5.54 -23.54 6.84
N GLU A 124 -6.00 -24.69 6.35
CA GLU A 124 -5.17 -25.77 5.80
C GLU A 124 -4.67 -25.46 4.38
N ILE A 125 -5.44 -24.71 3.58
CA ILE A 125 -4.96 -24.05 2.36
C ILE A 125 -3.84 -23.08 2.72
N GLY A 126 -4.04 -22.24 3.74
CA GLY A 126 -3.02 -21.34 4.28
C GLY A 126 -1.79 -22.04 4.88
N ARG A 127 -1.94 -23.27 5.41
CA ARG A 127 -0.81 -24.10 5.91
C ARG A 127 -0.11 -24.89 4.82
N ASN A 128 -0.81 -25.32 3.77
CA ASN A 128 -0.20 -26.00 2.62
C ASN A 128 0.51 -25.05 1.66
N VAL A 129 0.47 -23.74 1.94
CA VAL A 129 1.55 -22.84 1.55
C VAL A 129 2.72 -22.97 2.54
N VAL A 130 3.21 -24.20 2.71
CA VAL A 130 4.55 -24.40 3.27
C VAL A 130 5.53 -24.01 2.18
N ASP A 131 6.09 -22.83 2.34
CA ASP A 131 7.49 -22.53 2.12
C ASP A 131 8.23 -23.51 1.18
N LYS A 132 8.15 -23.22 -0.12
CA LYS A 132 9.16 -23.64 -1.09
C LYS A 132 9.78 -22.45 -1.81
N ALA A 133 10.01 -21.37 -1.07
CA ALA A 133 11.07 -20.44 -1.40
C ALA A 133 12.19 -20.48 -0.33
N PRO A 134 12.88 -21.62 -0.12
CA PRO A 134 14.27 -21.48 0.27
C PRO A 134 14.94 -20.79 -0.90
N MET A 135 15.38 -19.54 -0.70
CA MET A 135 16.57 -18.95 -1.31
C MET A 135 17.00 -19.68 -2.61
N LYS A 136 16.30 -19.46 -3.71
CA LYS A 136 16.78 -19.89 -5.03
C LYS A 136 17.53 -18.73 -5.66
N MET A 137 18.81 -18.62 -5.29
CA MET A 137 19.79 -18.08 -6.24
C MET A 137 19.71 -18.91 -7.53
N LEU A 138 19.28 -18.28 -8.62
CA LEU A 138 19.45 -18.82 -9.96
C LEU A 138 20.88 -18.54 -10.42
N LEU A 139 21.76 -19.52 -10.17
CA LEU A 139 23.04 -19.63 -10.87
C LEU A 139 22.79 -20.34 -12.21
N GLY A 140 22.84 -19.60 -13.31
CA GLY A 140 22.92 -20.18 -14.65
C GLY A 140 22.40 -19.29 -15.78
N HIS A 141 23.34 -18.61 -16.45
CA HIS A 141 23.42 -18.27 -17.90
C HIS A 141 22.11 -18.30 -18.74
N ARG A 142 21.82 -17.37 -19.66
CA ARG A 142 22.57 -16.38 -20.44
C ARG A 142 21.53 -15.58 -21.24
N ASP A 143 21.81 -14.32 -21.51
CA ASP A 143 21.26 -13.54 -22.63
C ASP A 143 19.74 -13.57 -22.84
N LEU A 144 19.00 -12.82 -22.01
CA LEU A 144 17.63 -12.45 -22.33
C LEU A 144 17.54 -10.93 -22.40
N GLY A 145 17.71 -10.40 -23.61
CA GLY A 145 17.47 -9.00 -23.95
C GLY A 145 15.97 -8.70 -23.98
N PHE A 146 15.32 -8.70 -22.83
CA PHE A 146 13.89 -8.44 -22.73
C PHE A 146 13.58 -6.96 -22.47
N ASN A 147 12.86 -6.36 -23.43
CA ASN A 147 12.05 -5.16 -23.24
C ASN A 147 10.79 -5.48 -22.42
N VAL A 148 10.93 -6.12 -21.24
CA VAL A 148 9.77 -6.43 -20.41
C VAL A 148 9.38 -5.19 -19.58
N PRO A 149 8.11 -4.76 -19.60
CA PRO A 149 7.70 -3.55 -18.89
C PRO A 149 7.63 -3.80 -17.38
N VAL A 150 8.34 -2.99 -16.58
CA VAL A 150 8.06 -2.82 -15.15
C VAL A 150 6.58 -2.49 -14.98
N SER A 151 5.89 -3.17 -14.05
CA SER A 151 4.46 -2.97 -13.81
C SER A 151 4.16 -1.47 -13.59
N PRO A 152 3.08 -0.91 -14.16
CA PRO A 152 2.81 0.53 -14.08
C PRO A 152 2.74 1.05 -12.64
N CYS A 153 2.15 0.26 -11.73
CA CYS A 153 2.07 0.59 -10.31
C CYS A 153 3.45 0.69 -9.65
N GLN A 154 4.36 -0.25 -9.91
CA GLN A 154 5.73 -0.21 -9.38
C GLN A 154 6.54 0.92 -10.01
N ARG A 155 6.39 1.16 -11.32
CA ARG A 155 7.04 2.25 -12.04
C ARG A 155 6.69 3.61 -11.45
N ASN A 156 5.41 3.84 -11.14
CA ASN A 156 4.95 5.11 -10.59
C ASN A 156 5.22 5.26 -9.10
N CYS A 157 5.44 4.17 -8.37
CA CYS A 157 5.82 4.25 -6.97
C CYS A 157 7.21 4.92 -6.83
N PRO A 158 7.35 6.01 -6.03
CA PRO A 158 8.65 6.67 -5.85
C PRO A 158 9.71 5.78 -5.20
N ILE A 159 9.28 4.78 -4.43
CA ILE A 159 10.13 3.79 -3.74
C ILE A 159 10.12 2.41 -4.42
N LYS A 160 9.54 2.30 -5.62
CA LYS A 160 9.57 1.08 -6.45
C LYS A 160 9.12 -0.21 -5.75
N GLN A 161 8.13 -0.12 -4.85
CA GLN A 161 7.62 -1.28 -4.13
C GLN A 161 7.17 -2.40 -5.07
N ASP A 162 7.38 -3.64 -4.64
CA ASP A 162 6.91 -4.82 -5.34
C ASP A 162 5.41 -5.07 -5.08
N ILE A 163 4.60 -4.24 -5.73
CA ILE A 163 3.16 -4.12 -5.47
C ILE A 163 2.39 -5.38 -5.83
N ALA A 164 2.69 -5.95 -7.00
CA ALA A 164 1.98 -7.13 -7.44
C ALA A 164 2.24 -8.31 -6.50
N THR A 165 3.47 -8.46 -5.99
CA THR A 165 3.84 -9.54 -5.07
C THR A 165 3.12 -9.43 -3.74
N TYR A 166 3.17 -8.28 -3.08
CA TYR A 166 2.52 -8.17 -1.79
C TYR A 166 0.99 -8.26 -1.91
N ILE A 167 0.38 -7.83 -3.03
CA ILE A 167 -1.05 -8.00 -3.28
C ILE A 167 -1.37 -9.48 -3.52
N ASP A 168 -0.52 -10.19 -4.25
CA ASP A 168 -0.69 -11.61 -4.49
C ASP A 168 -0.68 -12.42 -3.20
N TYR A 169 0.23 -12.10 -2.29
CA TYR A 169 0.25 -12.68 -0.96
C TYR A 169 -1.04 -12.42 -0.18
N VAL A 170 -1.63 -11.23 -0.25
CA VAL A 170 -2.94 -10.98 0.41
C VAL A 170 -4.05 -11.84 -0.20
N SER A 171 -4.13 -11.97 -1.52
CA SER A 171 -5.14 -12.84 -2.15
C SER A 171 -5.01 -14.31 -1.75
N GLN A 172 -3.83 -14.75 -1.33
CA GLN A 172 -3.56 -16.10 -0.85
C GLN A 172 -3.71 -16.26 0.68
N GLY A 173 -4.11 -15.21 1.41
CA GLY A 173 -4.17 -15.24 2.87
C GLY A 173 -2.81 -15.06 3.58
N ARG A 174 -1.74 -14.75 2.83
CA ARG A 174 -0.35 -14.66 3.32
C ARG A 174 -0.01 -13.22 3.75
N TYR A 175 -0.72 -12.72 4.75
CA TYR A 175 -0.65 -11.30 5.13
C TYR A 175 0.71 -10.88 5.71
N VAL A 176 1.36 -11.78 6.46
CA VAL A 176 2.71 -11.54 7.01
C VAL A 176 3.74 -11.47 5.90
N ASP A 177 3.70 -12.38 4.94
CA ASP A 177 4.60 -12.36 3.79
C ASP A 177 4.41 -11.09 2.96
N SER A 178 3.14 -10.66 2.76
CA SER A 178 2.81 -9.38 2.13
C SER A 178 3.49 -8.21 2.86
N TRP A 179 3.37 -8.17 4.19
CA TRP A 179 4.00 -7.14 5.01
C TRP A 179 5.53 -7.14 4.93
N VAL A 180 6.17 -8.33 4.89
CA VAL A 180 7.62 -8.44 4.71
C VAL A 180 8.07 -7.85 3.37
N VAL A 181 7.38 -8.16 2.26
CA VAL A 181 7.69 -7.60 0.94
C VAL A 181 7.50 -6.07 0.92
N ILE A 182 6.46 -5.58 1.58
CA ILE A 182 6.24 -4.14 1.71
C ILE A 182 7.47 -3.48 2.40
N HIS A 183 8.01 -4.09 3.46
CA HIS A 183 9.10 -3.54 4.27
C HIS A 183 10.46 -3.46 3.57
N GLU A 184 10.66 -4.20 2.47
CA GLU A 184 11.94 -4.20 1.74
C GLU A 184 12.31 -2.80 1.20
N THR A 185 11.29 -2.00 0.87
CA THR A 185 11.47 -0.65 0.28
C THR A 185 10.70 0.43 1.03
N ASN A 186 9.99 0.06 2.10
CA ASN A 186 9.17 1.00 2.85
C ASN A 186 9.35 0.79 4.34
N PRO A 187 10.07 1.69 5.02
CA PRO A 187 10.19 1.66 6.47
C PRO A 187 8.94 2.12 7.21
N PHE A 188 7.95 2.72 6.53
CA PHE A 188 6.72 3.28 7.15
C PHE A 188 5.41 2.74 6.52
N PRO A 189 5.19 1.42 6.46
CA PRO A 189 4.02 0.86 5.80
C PRO A 189 2.67 1.18 6.46
N SER A 190 2.62 1.37 7.77
CA SER A 190 1.41 1.72 8.51
C SER A 190 0.90 3.09 8.06
N ILE A 191 1.85 4.01 7.83
CA ILE A 191 1.60 5.38 7.43
C ILE A 191 1.29 5.47 5.93
N LEU A 192 2.12 4.84 5.09
CA LEU A 192 1.89 4.83 3.64
C LEU A 192 0.69 3.96 3.22
N GLY A 193 0.15 3.13 4.11
CA GLY A 193 -1.14 2.46 3.94
C GLY A 193 -2.35 3.37 4.17
N ARG A 194 -2.15 4.53 4.81
CA ARG A 194 -3.22 5.46 5.19
C ARG A 194 -3.14 6.78 4.43
N LEU A 195 -1.94 7.37 4.40
CA LEU A 195 -1.71 8.76 3.98
C LEU A 195 -0.93 8.91 2.68
N CYS A 196 -0.69 7.80 1.98
CA CYS A 196 -0.06 7.86 0.67
C CYS A 196 -1.04 8.43 -0.37
N ASN A 197 -0.53 9.31 -1.22
CA ASN A 197 -1.21 9.81 -2.42
C ASN A 197 -1.32 8.77 -3.55
N HIS A 198 -0.86 7.54 -3.29
CA HIS A 198 -1.08 6.34 -4.12
C HIS A 198 -0.86 6.56 -5.64
N PRO A 199 0.30 7.10 -6.07
CA PRO A 199 0.62 7.23 -7.50
C PRO A 199 0.68 5.88 -8.23
N CYS A 200 0.78 4.79 -7.48
CA CYS A 200 0.67 3.44 -7.99
C CYS A 200 -0.74 3.08 -8.50
N GLU A 201 -1.79 3.74 -8.02
CA GLU A 201 -3.17 3.50 -8.45
C GLU A 201 -3.54 4.36 -9.68
N THR A 202 -2.87 5.51 -9.90
CA THR A 202 -3.23 6.45 -10.96
C THR A 202 -3.02 5.91 -12.38
N ASP A 203 -2.09 4.97 -12.55
CA ASP A 203 -1.81 4.31 -13.83
C ASP A 203 -1.99 2.78 -13.72
N CYS A 204 -2.84 2.34 -12.78
CA CYS A 204 -3.17 0.93 -12.67
C CYS A 204 -3.92 0.47 -13.91
N LYS A 205 -3.44 -0.58 -14.60
CA LYS A 205 -4.09 -1.12 -15.80
C LYS A 205 -5.56 -1.49 -15.59
N ARG A 206 -5.95 -1.89 -14.38
CA ARG A 206 -7.35 -2.17 -14.05
C ARG A 206 -8.25 -0.96 -14.26
N GLY A 207 -7.74 0.26 -14.03
CA GLY A 207 -8.47 1.51 -14.27
C GLY A 207 -8.40 2.02 -15.71
N TRP A 208 -7.76 1.30 -16.64
CA TRP A 208 -7.75 1.68 -18.06
C TRP A 208 -9.05 1.25 -18.76
N ASP A 209 -9.74 0.24 -18.22
CA ASP A 209 -11.00 -0.25 -18.76
C ASP A 209 -12.17 0.67 -18.36
N PRO A 210 -12.96 1.17 -19.33
CA PRO A 210 -14.10 2.04 -19.02
C PRO A 210 -15.13 1.34 -18.12
N GLY A 211 -15.28 1.84 -16.89
CA GLY A 211 -16.22 1.31 -15.90
C GLY A 211 -15.58 0.46 -14.80
N GLU A 212 -14.26 0.27 -14.85
CA GLU A 212 -13.48 -0.35 -13.77
C GLU A 212 -12.65 0.71 -13.02
N ASP A 213 -12.46 0.48 -11.73
CA ASP A 213 -11.60 1.32 -10.89
C ASP A 213 -10.21 0.68 -10.72
N PRO A 214 -9.16 1.48 -10.47
CA PRO A 214 -7.87 0.96 -10.03
C PRO A 214 -7.97 0.00 -8.84
N VAL A 215 -6.98 -0.89 -8.72
CA VAL A 215 -6.80 -1.70 -7.50
C VAL A 215 -6.53 -0.78 -6.31
N THR A 216 -7.12 -1.09 -5.17
CA THR A 216 -6.97 -0.35 -3.89
C THR A 216 -5.66 -0.70 -3.19
N ILE A 217 -4.55 -0.44 -3.86
CA ILE A 217 -3.18 -0.79 -3.46
C ILE A 217 -2.85 -0.24 -2.07
N ARG A 218 -3.23 1.02 -1.80
CA ARG A 218 -2.98 1.70 -0.52
C ARG A 218 -3.59 0.93 0.65
N SER A 219 -4.84 0.53 0.51
CA SER A 219 -5.64 -0.12 1.55
C SER A 219 -5.22 -1.58 1.77
N ILE A 220 -4.79 -2.28 0.71
CA ILE A 220 -4.21 -3.63 0.83
C ILE A 220 -2.91 -3.58 1.66
N LYS A 221 -2.05 -2.60 1.40
CA LYS A 221 -0.84 -2.37 2.21
C LYS A 221 -1.16 -2.10 3.68
N ARG A 222 -2.16 -1.25 3.94
CA ARG A 222 -2.65 -1.00 5.30
C ARG A 222 -3.07 -2.30 5.97
N PHE A 223 -3.90 -3.10 5.30
CA PHE A 223 -4.42 -4.35 5.85
C PHE A 223 -3.29 -5.30 6.30
N SER A 224 -2.32 -5.59 5.44
CA SER A 224 -1.18 -6.44 5.80
C SER A 224 -0.40 -5.89 7.00
N THR A 225 -0.24 -4.58 7.07
CA THR A 225 0.49 -3.91 8.15
C THR A 225 -0.28 -3.93 9.47
N ASP A 226 -1.59 -3.71 9.43
CA ASP A 226 -2.46 -3.76 10.61
C ASP A 226 -2.46 -5.19 11.21
N VAL A 227 -2.47 -6.23 10.37
CA VAL A 227 -2.33 -7.63 10.81
C VAL A 227 -0.97 -7.86 11.50
N ALA A 228 0.13 -7.41 10.90
CA ALA A 228 1.46 -7.56 11.48
C ALA A 228 1.60 -6.81 12.82
N PHE A 229 1.06 -5.60 12.91
CA PHE A 229 1.06 -4.80 14.13
C PHE A 229 0.26 -5.47 15.25
N GLN A 230 -0.94 -6.00 14.96
CA GLN A 230 -1.77 -6.70 15.95
C GLN A 230 -1.09 -7.96 16.50
N GLN A 231 -0.27 -8.62 15.68
CA GLN A 231 0.54 -9.78 16.09
C GLN A 231 1.84 -9.39 16.80
N GLY A 232 2.17 -8.10 16.87
CA GLY A 232 3.42 -7.60 17.46
C GLY A 232 4.66 -8.10 16.72
N LEU A 233 4.56 -8.27 15.40
CA LEU A 233 5.69 -8.72 14.58
C LEU A 233 6.81 -7.67 14.56
N TRP A 234 8.00 -8.09 14.16
CA TRP A 234 9.18 -7.24 14.21
C TRP A 234 10.16 -7.62 13.10
N ILE A 235 10.67 -6.63 12.35
CA ILE A 235 11.75 -6.86 11.39
C ILE A 235 13.09 -6.70 12.11
N ASP A 236 13.83 -7.80 12.20
CA ASP A 236 15.22 -7.78 12.66
C ASP A 236 16.16 -7.56 11.47
N TYR A 237 16.53 -6.29 11.25
CA TYR A 237 17.41 -5.92 10.15
C TYR A 237 18.82 -6.45 10.36
N LYS A 238 19.31 -7.24 9.40
CA LYS A 238 20.69 -7.73 9.42
C LYS A 238 21.66 -6.61 9.08
N ILE A 239 22.54 -6.31 10.03
CA ILE A 239 23.57 -5.28 9.89
C ILE A 239 24.82 -5.88 9.24
N GLY A 240 25.30 -5.24 8.17
CA GLY A 240 26.56 -5.57 7.51
C GLY A 240 27.79 -5.36 8.39
N ALA A 241 28.93 -5.91 7.94
CA ALA A 241 30.19 -5.72 8.65
C ALA A 241 30.55 -4.22 8.77
N PRO A 242 31.08 -3.76 9.92
CA PRO A 242 31.45 -2.36 10.12
C PRO A 242 32.37 -1.83 9.03
N ARG A 243 32.04 -0.68 8.43
CA ARG A 243 32.87 0.00 7.42
C ARG A 243 33.88 0.98 8.02
N GLY A 244 33.67 1.40 9.27
CA GLY A 244 34.51 2.40 9.94
C GLY A 244 34.34 3.83 9.42
N GLN A 245 33.26 4.09 8.66
CA GLN A 245 32.90 5.40 8.13
C GLN A 245 31.65 5.93 8.84
N ARG A 246 31.65 7.22 9.15
CA ARG A 246 30.62 7.90 9.96
C ARG A 246 29.81 8.88 9.11
N VAL A 247 28.49 8.80 9.20
CA VAL A 247 27.55 9.68 8.49
C VAL A 247 26.64 10.39 9.49
N ALA A 248 26.53 11.72 9.35
CA ALA A 248 25.55 12.52 10.09
C ALA A 248 24.31 12.78 9.23
N ILE A 249 23.14 12.60 9.82
CA ILE A 249 21.85 12.89 9.19
C ILE A 249 21.14 13.94 10.04
N VAL A 250 20.70 15.02 9.43
CA VAL A 250 20.07 16.16 10.10
C VAL A 250 18.59 16.18 9.76
N GLY A 251 17.77 15.78 10.72
CA GLY A 251 16.32 15.58 10.61
C GLY A 251 15.95 14.10 10.75
N GLY A 252 15.19 13.78 11.78
CA GLY A 252 14.63 12.45 12.06
C GLY A 252 13.29 12.19 11.36
N GLY A 253 13.01 12.86 10.23
CA GLY A 253 11.82 12.63 9.42
C GLY A 253 11.94 11.41 8.48
N PRO A 254 10.92 11.13 7.65
CA PRO A 254 10.88 9.94 6.79
C PRO A 254 12.11 9.80 5.89
N ALA A 255 12.58 10.87 5.25
CA ALA A 255 13.76 10.85 4.41
C ALA A 255 15.04 10.52 5.19
N GLY A 256 15.23 11.16 6.36
CA GLY A 256 16.40 10.96 7.21
C GLY A 256 16.46 9.57 7.80
N LEU A 257 15.36 9.07 8.36
CA LEU A 257 15.28 7.74 8.94
C LEU A 257 15.42 6.63 7.89
N THR A 258 14.89 6.83 6.68
CA THR A 258 15.08 5.89 5.57
C THR A 258 16.55 5.83 5.16
N CYS A 259 17.20 7.00 4.98
CA CYS A 259 18.63 7.07 4.67
C CYS A 259 19.48 6.45 5.79
N ALA A 260 19.10 6.69 7.04
CA ALA A 260 19.77 6.16 8.22
C ALA A 260 19.70 4.64 8.26
N LEU A 261 18.51 4.07 8.03
CA LEU A 261 18.29 2.64 7.96
C LEU A 261 19.14 2.01 6.85
N ASP A 262 19.04 2.54 5.62
CA ASP A 262 19.78 2.03 4.46
C ASP A 262 21.30 2.05 4.66
N LEU A 263 21.85 3.12 5.22
CA LEU A 263 23.28 3.19 5.53
C LEU A 263 23.63 2.24 6.69
N ARG A 264 22.78 2.17 7.71
CA ARG A 264 23.05 1.33 8.88
C ARG A 264 23.09 -0.15 8.52
N VAL A 265 22.15 -0.65 7.70
CA VAL A 265 22.15 -2.05 7.26
C VAL A 265 23.39 -2.42 6.44
N GLN A 266 24.04 -1.45 5.80
CA GLN A 266 25.30 -1.66 5.06
C GLN A 266 26.56 -1.59 5.95
N GLY A 267 26.41 -1.32 7.25
CA GLY A 267 27.49 -1.32 8.23
C GLY A 267 28.17 0.03 8.44
N TYR A 268 27.57 1.13 7.96
CA TYR A 268 28.01 2.49 8.32
C TYR A 268 27.63 2.84 9.76
N GLU A 269 28.41 3.73 10.37
CA GLU A 269 28.05 4.35 11.65
C GLU A 269 27.21 5.60 11.38
N VAL A 270 25.98 5.63 11.87
CA VAL A 270 25.02 6.69 11.55
C VAL A 270 24.59 7.41 12.82
N VAL A 271 24.66 8.74 12.79
CA VAL A 271 24.13 9.62 13.84
C VAL A 271 23.03 10.49 13.24
N VAL A 272 21.83 10.44 13.82
CA VAL A 272 20.69 11.28 13.46
C VAL A 272 20.55 12.40 14.48
N TYR A 273 20.63 13.64 14.03
CA TYR A 273 20.35 14.85 14.80
C TYR A 273 18.91 15.26 14.56
N GLU A 274 18.08 15.24 15.60
CA GLU A 274 16.70 15.67 15.58
C GLU A 274 16.51 16.84 16.55
N ARG A 275 15.86 17.89 16.07
CA ARG A 275 15.63 19.12 16.84
C ARG A 275 14.54 18.93 17.89
N GLU A 276 13.54 18.12 17.58
CA GLU A 276 12.40 17.85 18.43
C GLU A 276 12.72 16.77 19.48
N ALA A 277 11.87 16.64 20.50
CA ALA A 277 12.00 15.63 21.55
C ALA A 277 11.61 14.21 21.09
N LYS A 278 11.19 14.04 19.83
CA LYS A 278 10.81 12.77 19.21
C LYS A 278 11.17 12.75 17.73
N ILE A 279 11.60 11.58 17.24
CA ILE A 279 11.80 11.33 15.80
C ILE A 279 10.48 11.06 15.08
N GLY A 280 10.53 11.02 13.74
CA GLY A 280 9.40 10.83 12.82
C GLY A 280 9.02 12.10 12.06
N GLY A 281 9.61 13.26 12.39
CA GLY A 281 9.30 14.54 11.75
C GLY A 281 7.81 14.87 11.81
N LEU A 282 7.25 15.38 10.70
CA LEU A 282 5.83 15.72 10.61
C LEU A 282 4.88 14.55 10.93
N LEU A 283 5.31 13.30 10.72
CA LEU A 283 4.48 12.14 11.07
C LEU A 283 4.18 12.13 12.58
N SER A 284 5.18 12.39 13.39
CA SER A 284 5.08 12.43 14.86
C SER A 284 4.61 13.79 15.37
N THR A 285 4.94 14.87 14.69
CA THR A 285 4.81 16.24 15.21
C THR A 285 3.72 17.07 14.54
N SER A 286 2.92 16.56 13.61
CA SER A 286 1.90 17.39 12.94
C SER A 286 0.70 16.62 12.44
N ILE A 287 0.87 15.37 12.00
CA ILE A 287 -0.26 14.59 11.52
C ILE A 287 -1.08 14.07 12.72
N PRO A 288 -2.39 14.41 12.82
CA PRO A 288 -3.18 14.09 14.00
C PRO A 288 -3.47 12.58 14.18
N PRO A 289 -3.69 12.10 15.42
CA PRO A 289 -3.98 10.68 15.68
C PRO A 289 -5.29 10.15 15.05
N PHE A 290 -6.23 11.02 14.71
CA PHE A 290 -7.45 10.59 14.00
C PHE A 290 -7.18 10.15 12.55
N ARG A 291 -5.98 10.42 12.03
CA ARG A 291 -5.51 9.93 10.73
C ARG A 291 -4.92 8.53 10.81
N PHE A 292 -4.24 8.20 11.91
CA PHE A 292 -3.63 6.90 12.17
C PHE A 292 -3.25 6.75 13.64
N ASP A 293 -3.22 5.52 14.13
CA ASP A 293 -2.71 5.20 15.47
C ASP A 293 -1.20 5.46 15.60
N HIS A 294 -0.83 6.46 16.40
CA HIS A 294 0.58 6.82 16.66
C HIS A 294 1.40 5.69 17.28
N ARG A 295 0.77 4.67 17.88
CA ARG A 295 1.48 3.47 18.35
C ARG A 295 2.08 2.66 17.21
N GLN A 296 1.45 2.67 16.03
CA GLN A 296 1.97 2.00 14.84
C GLN A 296 3.21 2.72 14.31
N LEU A 297 3.18 4.07 14.29
CA LEU A 297 4.36 4.86 13.94
C LEU A 297 5.50 4.58 14.93
N GLN A 298 5.23 4.60 16.23
CA GLN A 298 6.26 4.33 17.22
C GLN A 298 6.87 2.94 17.05
N TRP A 299 6.05 1.92 16.77
CA TRP A 299 6.52 0.56 16.46
C TRP A 299 7.48 0.53 15.25
N GLU A 300 7.17 1.25 14.18
CA GLU A 300 8.06 1.37 13.01
C GLU A 300 9.35 2.14 13.32
N LEU A 301 9.25 3.22 14.09
CA LEU A 301 10.41 3.99 14.53
C LEU A 301 11.33 3.15 15.43
N ASP A 302 10.77 2.36 16.33
CA ASP A 302 11.54 1.50 17.23
C ASP A 302 12.29 0.41 16.44
N MET A 303 11.68 -0.15 15.38
CA MET A 303 12.36 -1.08 14.47
C MET A 303 13.58 -0.45 13.80
N ILE A 304 13.47 0.80 13.36
CA ILE A 304 14.58 1.55 12.76
C ILE A 304 15.67 1.82 13.80
N VAL A 305 15.32 2.31 14.98
CA VAL A 305 16.29 2.64 16.04
C VAL A 305 17.02 1.40 16.55
N ALA A 306 16.34 0.26 16.63
CA ALA A 306 16.93 -1.02 17.07
C ALA A 306 18.08 -1.52 16.20
N THR A 307 18.23 -0.99 14.97
CA THR A 307 19.41 -1.25 14.12
C THR A 307 20.71 -0.70 14.70
N GLY A 308 20.63 0.15 15.73
CA GLY A 308 21.77 0.76 16.42
C GLY A 308 22.18 2.11 15.84
N ILE A 309 21.24 2.84 15.23
CA ILE A 309 21.42 4.25 14.85
C ILE A 309 21.52 5.09 16.12
N ASP A 310 22.52 5.97 16.23
CA ASP A 310 22.64 6.93 17.33
C ASP A 310 21.69 8.11 17.08
N VAL A 311 20.68 8.28 17.92
CA VAL A 311 19.68 9.36 17.78
C VAL A 311 19.93 10.41 18.85
N ARG A 312 20.22 11.63 18.41
CA ARG A 312 20.42 12.80 19.27
C ARG A 312 19.21 13.72 19.13
N LEU A 313 18.31 13.62 20.10
CA LEU A 313 17.14 14.49 20.23
C LEU A 313 17.56 15.86 20.78
N ASP A 314 16.63 16.82 20.71
CA ASP A 314 16.83 18.20 21.20
C ASP A 314 18.10 18.85 20.65
N SER A 315 18.52 18.44 19.45
CA SER A 315 19.79 18.80 18.81
C SER A 315 19.51 19.55 17.52
N GLY A 316 19.30 20.86 17.65
CA GLY A 316 19.13 21.77 16.52
C GLY A 316 20.42 21.90 15.70
N VAL A 317 20.30 21.82 14.38
CA VAL A 317 21.39 22.12 13.44
C VAL A 317 20.94 23.28 12.57
N GLY A 318 21.71 24.35 12.55
CA GLY A 318 21.28 25.59 11.92
C GLY A 318 22.16 26.79 12.22
N SER A 319 21.56 27.98 12.09
CA SER A 319 22.21 29.28 12.31
C SER A 319 21.84 29.92 13.64
N GLY A 320 21.07 29.22 14.48
CA GLY A 320 20.71 29.68 15.82
C GLY A 320 21.92 29.79 16.75
N PRO A 321 21.82 30.57 17.83
CA PRO A 321 22.93 30.81 18.76
C PRO A 321 23.36 29.55 19.52
N ASP A 322 22.44 28.62 19.75
CA ASP A 322 22.68 27.35 20.46
C ASP A 322 22.67 26.14 19.50
N ASP A 323 22.56 26.37 18.19
CA ASP A 323 22.52 25.30 17.19
C ASP A 323 23.92 24.76 16.91
N ILE A 324 23.99 23.48 16.54
CA ILE A 324 25.17 22.89 15.93
C ILE A 324 25.29 23.44 14.50
N HIS A 325 26.49 23.87 14.12
CA HIS A 325 26.72 24.38 12.77
C HIS A 325 27.03 23.25 11.78
N VAL A 326 26.61 23.41 10.53
CA VAL A 326 26.81 22.40 9.47
C VAL A 326 28.31 22.16 9.22
N GLU A 327 29.13 23.18 9.36
CA GLU A 327 30.58 23.15 9.21
C GLU A 327 31.25 22.22 10.23
N ASP A 328 30.73 22.18 11.47
CA ASP A 328 31.24 21.28 12.51
C ASP A 328 30.96 19.82 12.15
N LEU A 329 29.77 19.54 11.60
CA LEU A 329 29.41 18.21 11.12
C LEU A 329 30.29 17.79 9.91
N LEU A 330 30.57 18.70 8.99
CA LEU A 330 31.44 18.41 7.83
C LEU A 330 32.89 18.12 8.23
N ALA A 331 33.34 18.69 9.36
CA ALA A 331 34.66 18.42 9.92
C ALA A 331 34.73 17.06 10.64
N GLU A 332 33.66 16.64 11.32
CA GLU A 332 33.64 15.40 12.11
C GLU A 332 33.28 14.15 11.27
N TYR A 333 32.39 14.28 10.29
CA TYR A 333 31.80 13.14 9.57
C TYR A 333 32.36 12.98 8.14
N ASP A 334 32.24 11.77 7.60
CA ASP A 334 32.65 11.45 6.24
C ASP A 334 31.61 11.92 5.22
N ALA A 335 30.34 11.95 5.61
CA ALA A 335 29.23 12.54 4.86
C ALA A 335 28.18 13.14 5.80
N VAL A 336 27.49 14.18 5.32
CA VAL A 336 26.39 14.86 6.03
C VAL A 336 25.18 14.94 5.12
N PHE A 337 24.01 14.53 5.61
CA PHE A 337 22.73 14.61 4.89
C PHE A 337 21.76 15.57 5.58
N LEU A 338 21.37 16.64 4.89
CA LEU A 338 20.37 17.61 5.37
C LEU A 338 18.97 17.25 4.87
N THR A 339 18.05 17.00 5.79
CA THR A 339 16.64 16.69 5.49
C THR A 339 15.69 17.34 6.51
N VAL A 340 15.91 18.63 6.74
CA VAL A 340 15.23 19.44 7.76
C VAL A 340 13.74 19.75 7.47
N GLY A 341 13.24 19.32 6.32
CA GLY A 341 11.84 19.51 5.94
C GLY A 341 11.42 20.98 5.82
N MET A 342 10.12 21.25 6.01
CA MET A 342 9.52 22.59 5.98
C MET A 342 8.56 22.78 7.16
N MET A 343 9.14 22.95 8.34
CA MET A 343 8.43 22.87 9.62
C MET A 343 7.73 24.17 10.04
N GLN A 344 8.03 25.30 9.39
CA GLN A 344 7.47 26.61 9.76
C GLN A 344 6.25 26.95 8.90
N GLY A 345 5.12 27.30 9.52
CA GLY A 345 3.96 27.79 8.79
C GLY A 345 4.06 29.27 8.42
N ARG A 346 3.37 29.67 7.34
CA ARG A 346 3.34 31.06 6.87
C ARG A 346 2.13 31.82 7.42
N ILE A 347 2.38 32.84 8.22
CA ILE A 347 1.37 33.85 8.61
C ILE A 347 1.41 35.00 7.58
N LEU A 348 0.25 35.38 7.04
CA LEU A 348 0.16 36.49 6.10
C LEU A 348 0.24 37.84 6.84
N PRO A 349 1.00 38.82 6.34
CA PRO A 349 1.22 40.10 7.01
C PRO A 349 0.02 41.05 6.82
N VAL A 350 -1.13 40.67 7.35
CA VAL A 350 -2.35 41.49 7.38
C VAL A 350 -2.47 42.21 8.73
N PRO A 351 -3.17 43.36 8.82
CA PRO A 351 -3.41 44.01 10.10
C PRO A 351 -4.10 43.04 11.09
N GLY A 352 -3.58 42.98 12.32
CA GLY A 352 -4.04 42.07 13.38
C GLY A 352 -3.45 40.66 13.33
N SER A 353 -2.52 40.36 12.42
CA SER A 353 -1.83 39.05 12.34
C SER A 353 -0.85 38.78 13.49
N ASP A 354 -0.56 39.78 14.31
CA ASP A 354 0.31 39.74 15.49
C ASP A 354 -0.47 39.56 16.81
N LEU A 355 -1.80 39.44 16.74
CA LEU A 355 -2.63 39.20 17.93
C LEU A 355 -2.30 37.82 18.57
N PRO A 356 -2.36 37.69 19.90
CA PRO A 356 -1.98 36.46 20.61
C PRO A 356 -2.77 35.20 20.22
N GLU A 357 -4.01 35.38 19.74
CA GLU A 357 -4.89 34.29 19.30
C GLU A 357 -4.69 33.89 17.82
N VAL A 358 -3.63 34.39 17.18
CA VAL A 358 -3.22 34.02 15.82
C VAL A 358 -2.06 33.03 15.88
N ILE A 359 -2.17 31.93 15.16
CA ILE A 359 -1.13 30.89 15.08
C ILE A 359 -1.04 30.34 13.65
N ASP A 360 0.12 29.82 13.25
CA ASP A 360 0.22 29.03 12.02
C ASP A 360 -0.17 27.56 12.27
N ALA A 361 -0.70 26.90 11.24
CA ALA A 361 -1.20 25.54 11.35
C ALA A 361 -0.12 24.52 11.74
N MET A 362 1.13 24.72 11.29
CA MET A 362 2.23 23.80 11.63
C MET A 362 2.52 23.85 13.13
N ARG A 363 2.63 25.05 13.70
CA ARG A 363 2.82 25.24 15.14
C ARG A 363 1.61 24.74 15.94
N PHE A 364 0.39 25.04 15.48
CA PHE A 364 -0.84 24.57 16.12
C PHE A 364 -0.87 23.04 16.23
N LEU A 365 -0.72 22.34 15.11
CA LEU A 365 -0.72 20.88 15.05
C LEU A 365 0.44 20.27 15.85
N ARG A 366 1.61 20.92 15.83
CA ARG A 366 2.76 20.49 16.64
C ARG A 366 2.50 20.55 18.13
N ILE A 367 1.93 21.63 18.64
CA ILE A 367 1.58 21.72 20.07
C ILE A 367 0.59 20.62 20.45
N VAL A 368 -0.43 20.40 19.61
CA VAL A 368 -1.42 19.34 19.83
C VAL A 368 -0.79 17.94 19.82
N SER A 369 0.22 17.71 18.99
CA SER A 369 0.94 16.43 18.93
C SER A 369 1.71 16.06 20.21
N TYR A 370 1.91 17.02 21.12
CA TYR A 370 2.48 16.81 22.45
C TYR A 370 1.40 16.80 23.54
N ASP A 371 0.17 16.39 23.18
CA ASP A 371 -1.00 16.33 24.06
C ASP A 371 -1.27 17.64 24.82
N THR A 372 -0.93 18.77 24.18
CA THR A 372 -1.04 20.10 24.74
C THR A 372 -2.05 20.93 23.96
N VAL A 373 -2.83 21.76 24.64
CA VAL A 373 -3.74 22.71 23.99
C VAL A 373 -2.98 24.01 23.72
N PRO A 374 -3.00 24.55 22.49
CA PRO A 374 -2.39 25.82 22.17
C PRO A 374 -2.88 26.96 23.07
N GLU A 375 -1.98 27.89 23.39
CA GLU A 375 -2.34 29.06 24.19
C GLU A 375 -3.51 29.82 23.56
N HIS A 376 -4.36 30.39 24.42
CA HIS A 376 -5.58 31.12 24.07
C HIS A 376 -6.70 30.31 23.40
N PHE A 377 -6.44 29.09 22.93
CA PHE A 377 -7.49 28.19 22.44
C PHE A 377 -8.40 27.76 23.60
N LYS A 378 -9.72 27.89 23.43
CA LYS A 378 -10.72 27.54 24.46
C LYS A 378 -11.82 26.67 23.88
N PRO A 379 -12.24 25.58 24.57
CA PRO A 379 -13.45 24.87 24.20
C PRO A 379 -14.64 25.84 24.09
N GLY A 380 -15.45 25.66 23.05
CA GLY A 380 -16.58 26.52 22.72
C GLY A 380 -16.24 27.75 21.87
N CYS A 381 -14.96 27.99 21.54
CA CYS A 381 -14.56 29.10 20.66
C CYS A 381 -15.01 28.90 19.20
N THR A 382 -15.01 30.00 18.45
CA THR A 382 -15.15 29.99 16.99
C THR A 382 -13.79 30.15 16.34
N VAL A 383 -13.39 29.18 15.51
CA VAL A 383 -12.07 29.14 14.87
C VAL A 383 -12.19 29.49 13.39
N VAL A 384 -11.30 30.35 12.90
CA VAL A 384 -11.17 30.70 11.48
C VAL A 384 -9.83 30.19 10.96
N VAL A 385 -9.85 29.19 10.10
CA VAL A 385 -8.67 28.62 9.44
C VAL A 385 -8.52 29.24 8.06
N VAL A 386 -7.39 29.88 7.78
CA VAL A 386 -7.09 30.55 6.50
C VAL A 386 -6.21 29.65 5.64
N GLY A 387 -6.82 28.97 4.67
CA GLY A 387 -6.19 28.02 3.75
C GLY A 387 -7.15 26.90 3.34
N GLY A 388 -6.89 26.27 2.18
CA GLY A 388 -7.76 25.22 1.61
C GLY A 388 -7.11 23.85 1.41
N GLY A 389 -5.88 23.64 1.89
CA GLY A 389 -5.12 22.39 1.69
C GLY A 389 -5.32 21.32 2.76
N ALA A 390 -4.57 20.22 2.65
CA ALA A 390 -4.60 19.11 3.61
C ALA A 390 -4.32 19.57 5.05
N ILE A 391 -3.28 20.38 5.26
CA ILE A 391 -2.95 20.96 6.58
C ILE A 391 -4.10 21.81 7.14
N ALA A 392 -4.82 22.55 6.28
CA ALA A 392 -5.98 23.32 6.72
C ALA A 392 -7.12 22.40 7.18
N THR A 393 -7.33 21.29 6.48
CA THR A 393 -8.33 20.27 6.84
C THR A 393 -7.98 19.61 8.18
N ASP A 394 -6.72 19.27 8.40
CA ASP A 394 -6.25 18.71 9.68
C ASP A 394 -6.41 19.71 10.82
N ALA A 395 -6.04 20.97 10.62
CA ALA A 395 -6.23 22.03 11.61
C ALA A 395 -7.72 22.25 11.94
N CYS A 396 -8.59 22.19 10.92
CA CYS A 396 -10.04 22.30 11.09
C CYS A 396 -10.60 21.14 11.93
N GLN A 397 -10.33 19.90 11.55
CA GLN A 397 -10.82 18.72 12.26
C GLN A 397 -10.26 18.64 13.68
N THR A 398 -8.98 18.96 13.86
CA THR A 398 -8.33 19.05 15.18
C THR A 398 -9.04 20.09 16.04
N SER A 399 -9.36 21.27 15.49
CA SER A 399 -10.08 22.31 16.23
C SER A 399 -11.47 21.85 16.69
N ILE A 400 -12.22 21.13 15.83
CA ILE A 400 -13.51 20.54 16.19
C ILE A 400 -13.34 19.54 17.34
N LYS A 401 -12.37 18.63 17.23
CA LYS A 401 -12.10 17.58 18.23
C LYS A 401 -11.56 18.12 19.57
N LEU A 402 -10.92 19.30 19.56
CA LEU A 402 -10.55 20.04 20.77
C LEU A 402 -11.73 20.82 21.39
N GLY A 403 -12.92 20.73 20.81
CA GLY A 403 -14.16 21.28 21.35
C GLY A 403 -14.50 22.67 20.85
N ALA A 404 -13.95 23.13 19.71
CA ALA A 404 -14.45 24.35 19.06
C ALA A 404 -15.94 24.22 18.71
N LYS A 405 -16.72 25.28 18.94
CA LYS A 405 -18.15 25.29 18.67
C LYS A 405 -18.45 25.40 17.18
N THR A 406 -17.70 26.25 16.49
CA THR A 406 -17.83 26.51 15.07
C THR A 406 -16.44 26.65 14.46
N VAL A 407 -16.20 25.99 13.33
CA VAL A 407 -14.94 26.06 12.62
C VAL A 407 -15.21 26.46 11.17
N TYR A 408 -14.52 27.50 10.71
CA TYR A 408 -14.58 27.99 9.34
C TYR A 408 -13.26 27.70 8.63
N MET A 409 -13.32 27.02 7.48
CA MET A 409 -12.25 27.01 6.49
C MET A 409 -12.49 28.16 5.50
N CYS A 410 -11.53 29.06 5.37
CA CYS A 410 -11.58 30.19 4.45
C CYS A 410 -10.46 30.06 3.41
N ALA A 411 -10.84 29.91 2.14
CA ALA A 411 -9.92 29.59 1.05
C ALA A 411 -10.11 30.52 -0.16
N ILE A 412 -9.02 30.69 -0.93
CA ILE A 412 -9.02 31.49 -2.16
C ILE A 412 -9.52 30.67 -3.36
N GLU A 413 -9.34 29.36 -3.31
CA GLU A 413 -9.79 28.40 -4.30
C GLU A 413 -11.32 28.23 -4.23
N PRO A 414 -11.99 27.93 -5.36
CA PRO A 414 -13.37 27.49 -5.34
C PRO A 414 -13.48 26.09 -4.72
N GLU A 415 -14.65 25.75 -4.20
CA GLU A 415 -14.86 24.54 -3.38
C GLU A 415 -14.58 23.23 -4.12
N ASP A 416 -14.83 23.19 -5.43
CA ASP A 416 -14.58 22.06 -6.32
C ASP A 416 -13.10 21.91 -6.73
N ARG A 417 -12.24 22.86 -6.34
CA ARG A 417 -10.80 22.89 -6.63
C ARG A 417 -9.94 23.12 -5.39
N LEU A 418 -10.49 22.87 -4.18
CA LEU A 418 -9.70 22.95 -2.95
C LEU A 418 -8.51 21.96 -3.03
N PRO A 419 -7.30 22.37 -2.61
CA PRO A 419 -6.14 21.48 -2.60
C PRO A 419 -6.23 20.32 -1.60
N ALA A 420 -7.21 20.34 -0.68
CA ALA A 420 -7.47 19.24 0.24
C ALA A 420 -7.95 17.97 -0.49
N PHE A 421 -7.65 16.81 0.08
CA PHE A 421 -8.18 15.55 -0.44
C PHE A 421 -9.71 15.50 -0.26
N GLY A 422 -10.42 15.10 -1.31
CA GLY A 422 -11.89 15.18 -1.36
C GLY A 422 -12.60 14.36 -0.28
N ASN A 423 -12.08 13.17 0.03
CA ASN A 423 -12.59 12.32 1.11
C ASN A 423 -12.44 13.00 2.48
N GLU A 424 -11.28 13.57 2.77
CA GLU A 424 -11.02 14.24 4.05
C GLU A 424 -11.88 15.49 4.24
N LEU A 425 -12.11 16.23 3.15
CA LEU A 425 -12.97 17.39 3.17
C LEU A 425 -14.43 16.99 3.41
N HIS A 426 -14.87 15.88 2.81
CA HIS A 426 -16.20 15.32 3.03
C HIS A 426 -16.37 14.90 4.50
N GLU A 427 -15.41 14.16 5.05
CA GLU A 427 -15.39 13.76 6.46
C GLU A 427 -15.47 14.95 7.41
N ALA A 428 -14.71 16.02 7.13
CA ALA A 428 -14.71 17.23 7.95
C ALA A 428 -16.06 17.97 7.92
N LYS A 429 -16.74 18.00 6.76
CA LYS A 429 -18.09 18.58 6.63
C LYS A 429 -19.12 17.81 7.44
N GLU A 430 -19.04 16.48 7.47
CA GLU A 430 -19.98 15.65 8.23
C GLU A 430 -19.94 15.92 9.74
N ILE A 431 -18.80 16.38 10.27
CA ILE A 431 -18.64 16.74 11.69
C ILE A 431 -18.82 18.24 11.96
N GLY A 432 -19.23 19.03 10.97
CA GLY A 432 -19.67 20.42 11.15
C GLY A 432 -18.75 21.51 10.61
N LEU A 433 -17.72 21.17 9.82
CA LEU A 433 -16.88 22.17 9.14
C LEU A 433 -17.71 23.08 8.22
N GLN A 434 -17.55 24.39 8.37
CA GLN A 434 -18.13 25.39 7.48
C GLN A 434 -17.07 25.89 6.50
N ILE A 435 -17.39 25.96 5.21
CA ILE A 435 -16.43 26.40 4.18
C ILE A 435 -16.87 27.74 3.60
N LYS A 436 -15.90 28.64 3.41
CA LYS A 436 -16.02 29.91 2.71
C LYS A 436 -14.92 29.99 1.66
N THR A 437 -15.28 29.95 0.38
CA THR A 437 -14.36 29.89 -0.76
C THR A 437 -14.39 31.18 -1.57
N GLY A 438 -13.41 31.36 -2.47
CA GLY A 438 -13.31 32.54 -3.34
C GLY A 438 -13.10 33.84 -2.57
N ILE A 439 -12.45 33.78 -1.40
CA ILE A 439 -12.23 34.92 -0.53
C ILE A 439 -10.78 34.99 -0.04
N ILE A 440 -10.22 36.19 0.06
CA ILE A 440 -8.86 36.43 0.57
C ILE A 440 -8.89 37.24 1.85
N VAL A 441 -8.08 36.87 2.84
CA VAL A 441 -7.99 37.57 4.12
C VAL A 441 -7.45 39.00 3.93
N LYS A 442 -8.08 39.97 4.59
CA LYS A 442 -7.66 41.39 4.54
C LYS A 442 -7.23 41.92 5.89
N GLU A 443 -7.92 41.56 6.96
CA GLU A 443 -7.70 42.13 8.29
C GLU A 443 -8.33 41.25 9.37
N ILE A 444 -7.63 41.09 10.50
CA ILE A 444 -8.12 40.44 11.71
C ILE A 444 -8.50 41.54 12.71
N HIS A 445 -9.75 41.51 13.16
CA HIS A 445 -10.35 42.57 13.97
C HIS A 445 -10.27 42.21 15.44
N ALA A 446 -9.88 43.17 16.28
CA ALA A 446 -9.93 43.05 17.73
C ALA A 446 -11.19 43.72 18.33
N ASP A 447 -11.62 43.25 19.50
CA ASP A 447 -12.57 43.91 20.40
C ASP A 447 -11.89 45.02 21.23
N ASP A 448 -12.67 45.75 22.03
CA ASP A 448 -12.15 46.82 22.88
C ASP A 448 -11.17 46.32 23.97
N ALA A 449 -11.14 45.01 24.24
CA ALA A 449 -10.21 44.36 25.15
C ALA A 449 -8.95 43.83 24.45
N GLY A 450 -8.80 44.06 23.14
CA GLY A 450 -7.66 43.63 22.34
C GLY A 450 -7.69 42.17 21.92
N ARG A 451 -8.83 41.48 21.99
CA ARG A 451 -8.98 40.07 21.57
C ARG A 451 -9.66 39.96 20.23
N ILE A 452 -9.40 38.89 19.48
CA ILE A 452 -10.03 38.67 18.17
C ILE A 452 -11.56 38.64 18.30
N ARG A 453 -12.26 39.39 17.44
CA ARG A 453 -13.73 39.31 17.25
C ARG A 453 -14.15 38.75 15.90
N GLY A 454 -13.21 38.67 14.95
CA GLY A 454 -13.45 38.08 13.63
C GLY A 454 -12.47 38.57 12.57
N VAL A 455 -12.67 38.09 11.35
CA VAL A 455 -11.76 38.30 10.21
C VAL A 455 -12.56 38.86 9.02
N SER A 456 -12.03 39.88 8.36
CA SER A 456 -12.59 40.41 7.12
C SER A 456 -11.88 39.84 5.90
N PHE A 457 -12.67 39.51 4.89
CA PHE A 457 -12.21 38.95 3.64
C PHE A 457 -12.74 39.74 2.44
N ALA A 458 -11.95 39.84 1.39
CA ALA A 458 -12.38 40.38 0.11
C ALA A 458 -12.75 39.23 -0.85
N PRO A 459 -13.85 39.35 -1.60
CA PRO A 459 -14.18 38.37 -2.64
C PRO A 459 -13.22 38.47 -3.82
N LEU A 460 -12.97 37.33 -4.46
CA LEU A 460 -12.05 37.19 -5.57
C LEU A 460 -12.79 36.93 -6.89
N HIS A 461 -12.22 37.41 -7.99
CA HIS A 461 -12.49 36.85 -9.31
C HIS A 461 -12.05 35.39 -9.35
N GLN A 462 -12.71 34.57 -10.17
CA GLN A 462 -12.31 33.18 -10.33
C GLN A 462 -10.85 33.11 -10.81
N PRO A 463 -9.95 32.48 -10.03
CA PRO A 463 -8.56 32.39 -10.41
C PRO A 463 -8.35 31.38 -11.54
N GLU A 464 -7.25 31.57 -12.27
CA GLU A 464 -6.79 30.63 -13.29
C GLU A 464 -6.00 29.49 -12.64
N PHE A 465 -6.08 28.31 -13.25
CA PHE A 465 -5.38 27.10 -12.81
C PHE A 465 -4.48 26.61 -13.94
N ASP A 466 -3.30 26.16 -13.55
CA ASP A 466 -2.36 25.53 -14.47
C ASP A 466 -2.91 24.18 -14.95
N GLU A 467 -2.99 23.99 -16.27
CA GLU A 467 -3.64 22.81 -16.86
C GLU A 467 -2.92 21.50 -16.55
N LEU A 468 -1.60 21.54 -16.38
CA LEU A 468 -0.77 20.35 -16.15
C LEU A 468 -0.75 19.93 -14.69
N THR A 469 -0.66 20.89 -13.78
CA THR A 469 -0.49 20.66 -12.35
C THR A 469 -1.79 20.79 -11.55
N GLY A 470 -2.82 21.40 -12.14
CA GLY A 470 -4.07 21.74 -11.47
C GLY A 470 -3.91 22.81 -10.38
N LYS A 471 -2.72 23.40 -10.22
CA LYS A 471 -2.44 24.38 -9.18
C LYS A 471 -2.91 25.76 -9.57
N ILE A 472 -3.29 26.55 -8.58
CA ILE A 472 -3.67 27.94 -8.79
C ILE A 472 -2.50 28.77 -9.34
N ILE A 473 -2.76 29.59 -10.35
CA ILE A 473 -1.82 30.57 -10.85
C ILE A 473 -1.95 31.82 -9.99
N PHE A 474 -1.08 31.98 -8.98
CA PHE A 474 -1.19 33.07 -8.00
C PHE A 474 -1.26 34.48 -8.60
N SER A 475 -0.65 34.73 -9.77
CA SER A 475 -0.73 36.03 -10.45
C SER A 475 -2.12 36.37 -11.02
N SER A 476 -3.01 35.38 -11.12
CA SER A 476 -4.40 35.58 -11.55
C SER A 476 -5.35 35.95 -10.40
N VAL A 477 -4.92 35.77 -9.15
CA VAL A 477 -5.73 36.04 -7.96
C VAL A 477 -5.96 37.55 -7.84
N LYS A 478 -7.20 37.98 -8.07
CA LYS A 478 -7.60 39.39 -8.07
C LYS A 478 -8.87 39.60 -7.27
N GLU A 479 -8.85 40.62 -6.42
CA GLU A 479 -10.03 41.07 -5.67
C GLU A 479 -11.09 41.66 -6.61
N ILE A 480 -12.36 41.46 -6.29
CA ILE A 480 -13.47 42.13 -6.98
C ILE A 480 -13.59 43.55 -6.41
N GLU A 481 -13.20 44.55 -7.19
CA GLU A 481 -13.25 45.95 -6.74
C GLU A 481 -14.69 46.40 -6.43
N GLY A 482 -14.85 47.12 -5.32
CA GLY A 482 -16.14 47.67 -4.88
C GLY A 482 -17.12 46.66 -4.28
N ALA A 483 -16.76 45.37 -4.21
CA ALA A 483 -17.58 44.37 -3.56
C ALA A 483 -17.55 44.49 -2.03
N GLU A 484 -18.67 44.14 -1.38
CA GLU A 484 -18.76 44.13 0.07
C GLU A 484 -17.83 43.07 0.67
N ARG A 485 -17.12 43.41 1.75
CA ARG A 485 -16.25 42.49 2.45
C ARG A 485 -17.08 41.47 3.23
N THR A 486 -16.68 40.21 3.17
CA THR A 486 -17.25 39.16 4.01
C THR A 486 -16.62 39.25 5.39
N PHE A 487 -17.43 39.35 6.45
CA PHE A 487 -16.96 39.27 7.83
C PHE A 487 -17.31 37.91 8.42
N VAL A 488 -16.31 37.20 8.95
CA VAL A 488 -16.48 35.93 9.67
C VAL A 488 -16.13 36.17 11.13
N GLY A 489 -17.12 36.08 12.01
CA GLY A 489 -16.90 36.16 13.46
C GLY A 489 -16.04 34.99 13.94
N GLY A 490 -15.11 35.27 14.86
CA GLY A 490 -14.15 34.28 15.34
C GLY A 490 -13.37 34.79 16.55
N ASP A 491 -12.89 33.86 17.37
CA ASP A 491 -12.10 34.13 18.57
C ASP A 491 -10.64 33.69 18.41
N TYR A 492 -10.36 32.81 17.42
CA TYR A 492 -9.04 32.20 17.19
C TYR A 492 -8.79 32.05 15.69
N VAL A 493 -7.57 32.35 15.24
CA VAL A 493 -7.23 32.32 13.79
C VAL A 493 -6.03 31.42 13.55
N ILE A 494 -6.18 30.48 12.62
CA ILE A 494 -5.11 29.55 12.23
C ILE A 494 -4.73 29.79 10.77
N PHE A 495 -3.49 30.17 10.49
CA PHE A 495 -2.98 30.31 9.12
C PHE A 495 -2.44 28.99 8.59
N ALA A 496 -3.05 28.47 7.53
CA ALA A 496 -2.61 27.32 6.76
C ALA A 496 -2.22 27.73 5.32
N SER A 497 -1.48 28.85 5.20
CA SER A 497 -1.15 29.50 3.92
C SER A 497 0.21 29.08 3.34
N GLY A 498 0.64 27.85 3.63
CA GLY A 498 1.89 27.26 3.15
C GLY A 498 2.95 27.09 4.24
N GLN A 499 4.04 26.42 3.85
CA GLN A 499 5.17 26.08 4.70
C GLN A 499 6.45 26.76 4.21
N ILE A 500 7.38 26.97 5.13
CA ILE A 500 8.66 27.65 4.93
C ILE A 500 9.76 26.74 5.49
N MET A 501 10.89 26.71 4.78
CA MET A 501 12.10 26.05 5.24
C MET A 501 12.90 27.04 6.10
N GLU A 502 13.36 26.57 7.26
CA GLU A 502 14.32 27.32 8.06
C GLU A 502 15.71 27.23 7.43
N THR A 503 16.43 28.34 7.36
CA THR A 503 17.75 28.40 6.72
C THR A 503 18.79 27.61 7.53
N PRO A 504 19.45 26.59 6.94
CA PRO A 504 20.35 25.69 7.67
C PRO A 504 21.77 26.26 7.91
N GLY A 505 22.16 27.37 7.26
CA GLY A 505 23.49 27.97 7.40
C GLY A 505 23.97 28.65 6.11
N GLU A 506 24.99 29.51 6.20
CA GLU A 506 25.54 30.24 5.06
C GLU A 506 26.27 29.34 4.04
N THR A 507 26.87 28.23 4.51
CA THR A 507 27.58 27.27 3.65
C THR A 507 26.64 26.43 2.78
N VAL A 508 25.34 26.39 3.09
CA VAL A 508 24.36 25.58 2.37
C VAL A 508 23.82 26.36 1.16
N PRO A 509 24.03 25.87 -0.09
CA PRO A 509 23.57 26.58 -1.26
C PRO A 509 22.04 26.56 -1.36
N LEU A 510 21.45 27.70 -1.72
CA LEU A 510 20.00 27.85 -1.88
C LEU A 510 19.62 28.18 -3.32
N THR A 511 18.47 27.67 -3.73
CA THR A 511 17.79 28.05 -4.97
C THR A 511 17.17 29.45 -4.84
N PRO A 512 16.78 30.12 -5.95
CA PRO A 512 16.05 31.38 -5.90
C PRO A 512 14.72 31.32 -5.14
N ARG A 513 14.17 30.10 -4.92
CA ARG A 513 12.95 29.87 -4.13
C ARG A 513 13.22 29.73 -2.63
N GLY A 514 14.48 29.82 -2.20
CA GLY A 514 14.87 29.65 -0.79
C GLY A 514 14.90 28.20 -0.31
N LEU A 515 14.87 27.21 -1.21
CA LEU A 515 15.07 25.78 -0.90
C LEU A 515 16.54 25.41 -1.06
N ILE A 516 17.00 24.33 -0.43
CA ILE A 516 18.38 23.82 -0.61
C ILE A 516 18.59 23.40 -2.06
N ALA A 517 19.67 23.88 -2.67
CA ALA A 517 20.06 23.48 -4.02
C ALA A 517 20.79 22.14 -3.96
N ALA A 518 20.18 21.10 -4.54
CA ALA A 518 20.78 19.79 -4.72
C ALA A 518 20.33 19.14 -6.03
N ASP A 519 21.15 18.22 -6.57
CA ASP A 519 20.78 17.42 -7.73
C ASP A 519 19.83 16.25 -7.36
N ARG A 520 19.49 15.39 -8.33
CA ARG A 520 18.57 14.25 -8.12
C ARG A 520 19.13 13.16 -7.19
N GLY A 521 20.45 13.06 -7.06
CA GLY A 521 21.13 12.19 -6.09
C GLY A 521 21.33 12.87 -4.73
N GLY A 522 20.93 14.13 -4.60
CA GLY A 522 21.05 14.92 -3.39
C GLY A 522 22.40 15.62 -3.22
N HIS A 523 23.27 15.66 -4.24
CA HIS A 523 24.53 16.39 -4.14
C HIS A 523 24.27 17.89 -4.15
N THR A 524 24.77 18.60 -3.13
CA THR A 524 24.64 20.06 -3.04
C THR A 524 25.72 20.82 -3.83
N GLY A 525 26.77 20.11 -4.26
CA GLY A 525 27.99 20.70 -4.83
C GLY A 525 29.05 21.07 -3.77
N VAL A 526 28.69 21.10 -2.48
CA VAL A 526 29.64 21.19 -1.37
C VAL A 526 30.15 19.78 -1.04
N PRO A 527 31.48 19.55 -0.95
CA PRO A 527 32.03 18.24 -0.64
C PRO A 527 31.45 17.65 0.65
N LYS A 528 31.14 16.35 0.64
CA LYS A 528 30.51 15.58 1.73
C LYS A 528 29.06 15.97 2.08
N LEU A 529 28.51 17.05 1.51
CA LEU A 529 27.19 17.57 1.88
C LEU A 529 26.11 17.15 0.88
N PHE A 530 25.12 16.45 1.39
CA PHE A 530 23.93 15.99 0.67
C PHE A 530 22.66 16.64 1.23
N ALA A 531 21.62 16.76 0.42
CA ALA A 531 20.31 17.24 0.86
C ALA A 531 19.16 16.57 0.09
N GLY A 532 17.99 16.46 0.72
CA GLY A 532 16.85 15.75 0.13
C GLY A 532 15.58 15.81 0.97
N GLY A 533 14.46 15.45 0.35
CA GLY A 533 13.12 15.62 0.93
C GLY A 533 12.56 17.02 0.66
N ASP A 534 11.60 17.45 1.49
CA ASP A 534 10.85 18.70 1.27
C ASP A 534 11.73 19.95 1.25
N CYS A 535 12.87 19.95 1.96
CA CYS A 535 13.80 21.09 1.96
C CYS A 535 14.51 21.31 0.61
N VAL A 536 14.45 20.34 -0.31
CA VAL A 536 14.99 20.46 -1.68
C VAL A 536 13.86 20.68 -2.70
N GLN A 537 12.78 19.91 -2.61
CA GLN A 537 11.72 19.92 -3.64
C GLN A 537 10.52 20.83 -3.32
N GLY A 538 10.40 21.26 -2.07
CA GLY A 538 9.19 21.91 -1.53
C GLY A 538 8.22 20.90 -0.91
N PRO A 539 7.08 21.35 -0.38
CA PRO A 539 6.12 20.47 0.28
C PRO A 539 5.62 19.39 -0.68
N SER A 540 5.70 18.13 -0.25
CA SER A 540 5.44 16.95 -1.08
C SER A 540 4.75 15.84 -0.30
N PHE A 541 4.75 14.60 -0.82
CA PHE A 541 4.15 13.45 -0.16
C PHE A 541 5.20 12.62 0.61
N ILE A 542 4.74 11.92 1.64
CA ILE A 542 5.58 11.10 2.53
C ILE A 542 6.41 10.08 1.74
N VAL A 543 5.80 9.45 0.72
CA VAL A 543 6.47 8.46 -0.13
C VAL A 543 7.62 9.06 -0.95
N ASP A 544 7.54 10.34 -1.33
CA ASP A 544 8.62 11.03 -2.02
C ASP A 544 9.80 11.26 -1.08
N ALA A 545 9.53 11.59 0.19
CA ALA A 545 10.56 11.74 1.21
C ALA A 545 11.29 10.41 1.48
N VAL A 546 10.57 9.28 1.57
CA VAL A 546 11.18 7.94 1.66
C VAL A 546 12.05 7.68 0.43
N GLY A 547 11.54 7.98 -0.78
CA GLY A 547 12.32 7.85 -2.02
C GLY A 547 13.59 8.72 -2.05
N TRP A 548 13.57 9.91 -1.46
CA TRP A 548 14.77 10.72 -1.26
C TRP A 548 15.77 10.05 -0.33
N GLY A 549 15.31 9.46 0.78
CA GLY A 549 16.17 8.76 1.73
C GLY A 549 16.96 7.65 1.06
N HIS A 550 16.29 6.77 0.31
CA HIS A 550 16.93 5.69 -0.43
C HIS A 550 17.94 6.18 -1.48
N ARG A 551 17.54 7.16 -2.31
CA ARG A 551 18.42 7.72 -3.35
C ARG A 551 19.68 8.35 -2.75
N VAL A 552 19.54 9.12 -1.68
CA VAL A 552 20.68 9.80 -1.06
C VAL A 552 21.57 8.82 -0.31
N ALA A 553 21.01 7.78 0.34
CA ALA A 553 21.81 6.71 0.93
C ALA A 553 22.71 6.05 -0.11
N ARG A 554 22.20 5.75 -1.31
CA ARG A 554 23.02 5.26 -2.43
C ARG A 554 24.11 6.26 -2.82
N SER A 555 23.77 7.54 -3.01
CA SER A 555 24.76 8.54 -3.41
C SER A 555 25.86 8.75 -2.36
N ILE A 556 25.53 8.65 -1.07
CA ILE A 556 26.52 8.66 0.01
C ILE A 556 27.42 7.44 -0.06
N ARG A 557 26.88 6.24 -0.28
CA ARG A 557 27.66 4.99 -0.42
C ARG A 557 28.67 5.08 -1.58
N GLU A 558 28.21 5.55 -2.74
CA GLU A 558 29.05 5.78 -3.91
C GLU A 558 30.16 6.80 -3.61
N TYR A 559 29.81 7.93 -3.00
CA TYR A 559 30.77 8.96 -2.58
C TYR A 559 31.82 8.42 -1.60
N LEU A 560 31.43 7.51 -0.71
CA LEU A 560 32.29 6.85 0.27
C LEU A 560 33.07 5.65 -0.28
N GLY A 561 33.08 5.47 -1.61
CA GLY A 561 33.93 4.53 -2.33
C GLY A 561 33.38 3.10 -2.39
N GLU A 562 32.08 2.91 -2.20
CA GLU A 562 31.45 1.63 -2.49
C GLU A 562 31.37 1.40 -4.00
N ASP A 563 31.82 0.22 -4.45
CA ASP A 563 31.71 -0.19 -5.85
C ASP A 563 30.24 -0.52 -6.14
N MET A 564 29.52 0.48 -6.62
CA MET A 564 28.15 0.33 -7.07
C MET A 564 28.19 -0.12 -8.52
N GLU A 565 27.51 -1.21 -8.87
CA GLU A 565 27.30 -1.54 -10.28
C GLU A 565 26.69 -0.30 -10.97
N ALA A 566 27.41 0.23 -11.96
CA ALA A 566 26.95 1.37 -12.72
C ALA A 566 25.61 1.00 -13.36
N ASP A 567 24.59 1.85 -13.20
CA ASP A 567 23.35 1.76 -13.95
C ASP A 567 23.69 1.94 -15.44
N ASN A 568 24.00 0.84 -16.09
CA ASN A 568 24.36 0.74 -17.50
C ASN A 568 23.09 0.64 -18.37
N GLY A 569 21.96 1.17 -17.88
CA GLY A 569 20.66 1.14 -18.55
C GLY A 569 20.05 -0.26 -18.61
N ARG A 570 20.63 -1.22 -17.88
CA ARG A 570 20.11 -2.57 -17.72
C ARG A 570 19.18 -2.57 -16.52
N LEU A 571 17.88 -2.50 -16.78
CA LEU A 571 16.87 -2.81 -15.77
C LEU A 571 17.12 -4.26 -15.32
N TYR A 572 17.55 -4.46 -14.07
CA TYR A 572 17.71 -5.80 -13.49
C TYR A 572 16.32 -6.34 -13.17
N GLN A 573 15.75 -7.00 -14.16
CA GLN A 573 14.57 -7.82 -14.00
C GLN A 573 15.03 -9.24 -13.68
N THR A 574 14.75 -9.69 -12.47
CA THR A 574 14.99 -11.08 -12.08
C THR A 574 13.69 -11.84 -12.24
N ILE A 575 13.72 -12.96 -12.97
CA ILE A 575 12.62 -13.93 -12.96
C ILE A 575 12.67 -14.61 -11.60
N VAL A 576 11.64 -14.40 -10.78
CA VAL A 576 11.65 -14.88 -9.39
C VAL A 576 10.91 -16.21 -9.28
N GLU A 577 9.76 -16.34 -9.93
CA GLU A 577 8.88 -17.51 -9.77
C GLU A 577 8.09 -17.84 -11.04
N ARG A 578 7.76 -19.13 -11.20
CA ARG A 578 6.64 -19.57 -12.03
C ARG A 578 5.41 -19.64 -11.14
N THR A 579 4.36 -18.93 -11.51
CA THR A 579 3.09 -18.92 -10.77
C THR A 579 2.02 -19.62 -11.62
N ASP A 580 1.06 -20.29 -10.97
CA ASP A 580 -0.12 -20.94 -11.57
C ASP A 580 -1.41 -20.19 -11.16
N ASP A 581 -1.31 -18.92 -10.71
CA ASP A 581 -2.46 -18.15 -10.23
C ASP A 581 -3.30 -17.63 -11.41
N HIS A 582 -4.42 -18.32 -11.68
CA HIS A 582 -5.40 -17.94 -12.69
C HIS A 582 -6.42 -16.96 -12.10
N ARG A 583 -6.13 -15.67 -12.20
CA ARG A 583 -7.14 -14.63 -11.92
C ARG A 583 -7.96 -14.43 -13.18
N GLN A 584 -9.05 -15.18 -13.30
CA GLN A 584 -10.10 -14.77 -14.23
C GLN A 584 -10.53 -13.35 -13.85
N SER A 585 -10.87 -12.55 -14.85
CA SER A 585 -11.30 -11.16 -14.72
C SER A 585 -12.63 -11.06 -13.97
N GLU A 586 -12.64 -11.45 -12.71
CA GLU A 586 -13.80 -11.33 -11.84
C GLU A 586 -13.99 -9.84 -11.56
N THR A 587 -15.16 -9.35 -11.96
CA THR A 587 -15.55 -7.94 -11.91
C THR A 587 -16.07 -7.61 -10.51
N PHE A 588 -15.20 -7.71 -9.51
CA PHE A 588 -15.50 -7.16 -8.19
C PHE A 588 -15.38 -5.64 -8.24
N ALA A 589 -16.37 -4.96 -7.68
CA ALA A 589 -16.34 -3.52 -7.51
C ALA A 589 -15.22 -3.14 -6.54
N ARG A 590 -14.62 -1.97 -6.77
CA ARG A 590 -13.75 -1.33 -5.78
C ARG A 590 -14.59 -1.00 -4.54
N THR A 591 -14.09 -1.41 -3.38
CA THR A 591 -14.60 -0.97 -2.08
C THR A 591 -13.47 -0.26 -1.37
N ASP A 592 -13.71 0.93 -0.82
CA ASP A 592 -12.74 1.59 0.05
C ASP A 592 -12.93 1.14 1.52
N PRO A 593 -11.92 1.32 2.39
CA PRO A 593 -12.06 1.02 3.82
C PRO A 593 -13.25 1.75 4.47
N PRO A 594 -13.98 1.08 5.37
CA PRO A 594 -15.06 1.73 6.10
C PRO A 594 -14.50 2.85 6.98
N ILE A 595 -15.30 3.87 7.23
CA ILE A 595 -14.96 4.96 8.16
C ILE A 595 -15.94 4.95 9.34
N LEU A 596 -15.52 5.43 10.51
CA LEU A 596 -16.41 5.61 11.66
C LEU A 596 -17.62 6.47 11.27
N GLU A 597 -18.78 6.28 11.89
CA GLU A 597 -19.93 7.18 11.68
C GLU A 597 -19.59 8.59 12.19
N ALA A 598 -20.07 9.65 11.52
CA ALA A 598 -19.78 11.04 11.88
C ALA A 598 -20.02 11.35 13.38
N ALA A 599 -21.08 10.77 13.96
CA ALA A 599 -21.42 10.91 15.39
C ALA A 599 -20.32 10.41 16.35
N LYS A 600 -19.39 9.58 15.88
CA LYS A 600 -18.29 8.99 16.65
C LYS A 600 -16.93 9.62 16.34
N ARG A 601 -16.87 10.65 15.49
CA ARG A 601 -15.61 11.28 15.04
C ARG A 601 -15.28 12.58 15.79
N TYR A 602 -15.79 12.77 17.01
CA TYR A 602 -15.57 13.99 17.81
C TYR A 602 -14.34 13.94 18.72
N ASP A 603 -13.60 12.83 18.73
CA ASP A 603 -12.34 12.68 19.47
C ASP A 603 -11.17 12.36 18.51
N MET A 604 -9.99 12.06 19.07
CA MET A 604 -8.77 11.76 18.31
C MET A 604 -8.69 10.30 17.84
N THR A 605 -9.76 9.52 17.93
CA THR A 605 -9.80 8.13 17.42
C THR A 605 -9.60 8.11 15.90
N GLU A 606 -8.83 7.12 15.43
CA GLU A 606 -8.61 6.88 14.00
C GLU A 606 -9.95 6.70 13.26
N VAL A 607 -10.17 7.48 12.21
CA VAL A 607 -11.45 7.54 11.49
C VAL A 607 -11.62 6.38 10.52
N GLU A 608 -10.62 6.13 9.68
CA GLU A 608 -10.65 5.03 8.72
C GLU A 608 -10.40 3.70 9.45
N GLN A 609 -11.27 2.72 9.24
CA GLN A 609 -11.26 1.42 9.90
C GLN A 609 -10.67 0.34 8.98
N PRO A 610 -10.06 -0.72 9.53
CA PRO A 610 -9.49 -1.79 8.72
C PRO A 610 -10.58 -2.60 8.00
N TRP A 611 -10.20 -3.25 6.91
CA TRP A 611 -11.04 -4.25 6.26
C TRP A 611 -11.12 -5.55 7.06
N SER A 612 -12.16 -6.32 6.73
CA SER A 612 -12.17 -7.77 7.01
C SER A 612 -11.25 -8.50 6.03
N ASP A 613 -10.77 -9.68 6.44
CA ASP A 613 -9.97 -10.60 5.62
C ASP A 613 -10.61 -10.85 4.25
N ARG A 614 -11.94 -11.08 4.24
CA ARG A 614 -12.71 -11.29 3.02
C ARG A 614 -12.59 -10.11 2.07
N GLU A 615 -12.78 -8.89 2.57
CA GLU A 615 -12.72 -7.69 1.72
C GLU A 615 -11.29 -7.47 1.21
N ALA A 616 -10.28 -7.66 2.05
CA ALA A 616 -8.88 -7.53 1.64
C ALA A 616 -8.50 -8.53 0.53
N ILE A 617 -8.94 -9.80 0.65
CA ILE A 617 -8.72 -10.82 -0.38
C ILE A 617 -9.47 -10.44 -1.67
N VAL A 618 -10.76 -10.08 -1.58
CA VAL A 618 -11.58 -9.70 -2.75
C VAL A 618 -10.99 -8.49 -3.48
N GLN A 619 -10.53 -7.48 -2.76
CA GLN A 619 -9.88 -6.33 -3.36
C GLN A 619 -8.50 -6.68 -3.97
N SER A 620 -7.81 -7.68 -3.42
CA SER A 620 -6.50 -8.14 -3.93
C SER A 620 -6.59 -8.95 -5.22
N ILE A 621 -7.61 -9.80 -5.37
CA ILE A 621 -7.82 -10.61 -6.59
C ILE A 621 -8.23 -9.75 -7.80
N ARG A 622 -8.63 -8.48 -7.61
CA ARG A 622 -8.83 -7.51 -8.71
C ARG A 622 -7.55 -7.21 -9.50
N CYS A 623 -6.38 -7.45 -8.92
CA CYS A 623 -5.09 -7.16 -9.55
C CYS A 623 -4.79 -8.09 -10.73
N PHE A 624 -4.51 -7.51 -11.90
CA PHE A 624 -4.11 -8.20 -13.13
C PHE A 624 -2.68 -8.79 -13.13
N GLN A 625 -1.97 -8.77 -11.99
CA GLN A 625 -0.60 -9.32 -11.88
C GLN A 625 0.31 -8.91 -13.05
N CYS A 626 0.40 -7.60 -13.28
CA CYS A 626 1.11 -7.00 -14.44
C CYS A 626 2.62 -7.26 -14.47
N ASP A 627 3.17 -7.86 -13.42
CA ASP A 627 4.54 -8.33 -13.27
C ASP A 627 4.74 -9.76 -13.78
N SER A 628 3.67 -10.49 -14.12
CA SER A 628 3.74 -11.79 -14.79
C SER A 628 3.84 -11.58 -16.30
N VAL A 629 4.85 -12.16 -16.93
CA VAL A 629 5.07 -12.05 -18.39
C VAL A 629 5.07 -13.40 -19.07
N HIS A 630 4.77 -13.39 -20.36
CA HIS A 630 4.72 -14.61 -21.16
C HIS A 630 6.15 -15.08 -21.45
N HIS A 631 6.41 -16.32 -21.11
CA HIS A 631 7.57 -17.09 -21.55
C HIS A 631 7.11 -18.16 -22.53
N TYR A 632 7.66 -18.11 -23.75
CA TYR A 632 7.40 -19.09 -24.81
C TYR A 632 8.61 -20.00 -24.99
N ASP A 633 8.41 -21.31 -24.88
CA ASP A 633 9.40 -22.29 -25.34
C ASP A 633 9.38 -22.35 -26.87
N ALA A 634 10.33 -21.64 -27.48
CA ALA A 634 10.49 -21.58 -28.92
C ALA A 634 10.79 -22.95 -29.55
N SER A 635 11.33 -23.91 -28.80
CA SER A 635 11.61 -25.26 -29.31
C SER A 635 10.36 -26.14 -29.43
N VAL A 636 9.29 -25.77 -28.73
CA VAL A 636 8.03 -26.52 -28.67
C VAL A 636 6.90 -25.83 -29.46
N CYS A 637 6.95 -24.50 -29.58
CA CYS A 637 5.92 -23.73 -30.27
C CYS A 637 5.74 -24.13 -31.73
N VAL A 638 4.49 -24.43 -32.13
CA VAL A 638 4.11 -24.85 -33.49
C VAL A 638 3.38 -23.77 -34.31
N LEU A 639 3.36 -22.52 -33.82
CA LEU A 639 2.72 -21.36 -34.48
C LEU A 639 1.24 -21.56 -34.90
N CYS A 640 0.49 -22.38 -34.16
CA CYS A 640 -0.90 -22.71 -34.50
C CYS A 640 -1.87 -21.51 -34.43
N GLY A 641 -1.52 -20.42 -33.75
CA GLY A 641 -2.38 -19.24 -33.59
C GLY A 641 -3.38 -19.31 -32.44
N ALA A 642 -3.54 -20.45 -31.76
CA ALA A 642 -4.55 -20.64 -30.71
C ALA A 642 -4.49 -19.56 -29.61
N CYS A 643 -3.29 -19.13 -29.20
CA CYS A 643 -3.12 -18.10 -28.18
C CYS A 643 -3.61 -16.72 -28.60
N ASP A 644 -3.52 -16.36 -29.88
CA ASP A 644 -4.07 -15.13 -30.45
C ASP A 644 -5.60 -15.24 -30.60
N ASP A 645 -6.09 -16.38 -31.09
CA ASP A 645 -7.51 -16.64 -31.30
C ASP A 645 -8.33 -16.49 -30.01
N VAL A 646 -7.84 -17.06 -28.91
CA VAL A 646 -8.51 -17.04 -27.60
C VAL A 646 -8.27 -15.77 -26.78
N CYS A 647 -7.38 -14.88 -27.22
CA CYS A 647 -7.05 -13.67 -26.46
C CYS A 647 -8.24 -12.70 -26.46
N PRO A 648 -8.87 -12.42 -25.29
CA PRO A 648 -10.05 -11.56 -25.22
C PRO A 648 -9.75 -10.12 -25.65
N GLU A 649 -8.58 -9.61 -25.24
CA GLU A 649 -8.14 -8.24 -25.51
C GLU A 649 -7.43 -8.08 -26.87
N LYS A 650 -7.31 -9.17 -27.64
CA LYS A 650 -6.51 -9.22 -28.87
C LYS A 650 -5.13 -8.58 -28.68
N ALA A 651 -4.44 -9.03 -27.64
CA ALA A 651 -3.14 -8.51 -27.21
C ALA A 651 -1.95 -9.29 -27.79
N ILE A 652 -2.18 -10.39 -28.51
CA ILE A 652 -1.14 -11.26 -29.06
C ILE A 652 -1.28 -11.24 -30.58
N ASP A 653 -0.17 -11.02 -31.31
CA ASP A 653 -0.11 -11.23 -32.75
C ASP A 653 0.80 -12.42 -33.05
N VAL A 654 0.27 -13.48 -33.65
CA VAL A 654 1.08 -14.60 -34.16
C VAL A 654 1.34 -14.40 -35.65
N VAL A 655 2.58 -14.07 -36.01
CA VAL A 655 3.02 -13.83 -37.39
C VAL A 655 3.70 -15.08 -37.93
N VAL A 656 3.09 -15.75 -38.91
CA VAL A 656 3.70 -16.86 -39.65
C VAL A 656 4.18 -16.32 -40.98
N PHE A 657 5.49 -16.45 -41.25
CA PHE A 657 6.09 -15.92 -42.48
C PHE A 657 5.53 -16.63 -43.71
N GLY A 658 4.99 -15.84 -44.65
CA GLY A 658 4.34 -16.35 -45.86
C GLY A 658 2.82 -16.54 -45.73
N GLU A 659 2.27 -16.39 -44.53
CA GLU A 659 0.82 -16.26 -44.31
C GLU A 659 0.43 -14.78 -44.18
N ASP A 660 -0.75 -14.42 -44.66
CA ASP A 660 -1.34 -13.10 -44.44
C ASP A 660 -2.23 -13.18 -43.19
N ARG A 661 -1.69 -12.78 -42.06
CA ARG A 661 -2.42 -12.69 -40.78
C ARG A 661 -2.50 -11.23 -40.36
N GLU A 662 -3.70 -10.80 -39.96
CA GLU A 662 -3.92 -9.44 -39.46
C GLU A 662 -3.18 -9.24 -38.12
N ARG A 663 -2.38 -8.17 -38.05
CA ARG A 663 -1.78 -7.70 -36.79
C ARG A 663 -2.70 -6.66 -36.16
N SER A 664 -3.58 -7.13 -35.29
CA SER A 664 -4.63 -6.30 -34.69
C SER A 664 -4.26 -5.77 -33.29
N SER A 665 -3.25 -6.38 -32.65
CA SER A 665 -2.84 -6.00 -31.31
C SER A 665 -2.10 -4.67 -31.25
N GLY A 666 -1.39 -4.31 -32.32
CA GLY A 666 -0.45 -3.17 -32.34
C GLY A 666 0.76 -3.40 -31.44
N GLY A 667 1.08 -4.66 -31.10
CA GLY A 667 2.15 -5.02 -30.19
C GLY A 667 3.53 -4.99 -30.83
N ASP A 668 4.50 -4.45 -30.10
CA ASP A 668 5.90 -4.32 -30.53
C ASP A 668 6.87 -5.23 -29.75
N THR A 669 6.38 -5.94 -28.72
CA THR A 669 7.25 -6.79 -27.87
C THR A 669 7.35 -8.18 -28.46
N LEU A 670 8.49 -8.51 -29.08
CA LEU A 670 8.79 -9.86 -29.55
C LEU A 670 9.03 -10.80 -28.36
N VAL A 671 8.22 -11.84 -28.22
CA VAL A 671 8.32 -12.82 -27.11
C VAL A 671 8.74 -14.21 -27.57
N CYS A 672 8.57 -14.53 -28.85
CA CYS A 672 8.97 -15.81 -29.41
C CYS A 672 9.38 -15.65 -30.87
N ARG A 673 10.49 -16.28 -31.26
CA ARG A 673 10.86 -16.52 -32.65
C ARG A 673 11.16 -17.99 -32.79
N THR A 674 10.45 -18.68 -33.68
CA THR A 674 10.62 -20.12 -33.87
C THR A 674 10.56 -20.51 -35.34
N THR A 675 11.19 -21.65 -35.63
CA THR A 675 11.20 -22.30 -36.94
C THR A 675 11.08 -23.80 -36.73
N GLY A 676 10.13 -24.45 -37.41
CA GLY A 676 9.93 -25.90 -37.35
C GLY A 676 9.99 -26.52 -38.73
N GLY A 677 10.93 -27.45 -38.94
CA GLY A 677 11.19 -28.07 -40.24
C GLY A 677 11.86 -27.12 -41.23
N ASP A 678 12.12 -27.60 -42.45
CA ASP A 678 12.66 -26.77 -43.53
C ASP A 678 11.51 -25.96 -44.17
N PRO A 679 11.53 -24.61 -44.14
CA PRO A 679 10.49 -23.78 -44.77
C PRO A 679 10.29 -24.07 -46.26
N GLN A 680 11.32 -24.55 -46.97
CA GLN A 680 11.20 -24.95 -48.38
C GLN A 680 10.58 -26.34 -48.59
N ALA A 681 10.45 -27.13 -47.51
CA ALA A 681 9.86 -28.46 -47.50
C ALA A 681 8.53 -28.53 -46.72
N GLY A 682 7.85 -27.40 -46.54
CA GLY A 682 6.57 -27.32 -45.81
C GLY A 682 6.73 -27.13 -44.29
N GLY A 683 7.91 -26.73 -43.82
CA GLY A 683 8.12 -26.22 -42.47
C GLY A 683 7.55 -24.82 -42.27
N TYR A 684 7.55 -24.35 -41.04
CA TYR A 684 7.05 -23.04 -40.64
C TYR A 684 8.15 -22.18 -40.03
N ALA A 685 8.01 -20.86 -40.15
CA ALA A 685 8.86 -19.88 -39.51
C ALA A 685 7.99 -18.68 -39.13
N GLY A 686 8.23 -18.10 -37.96
CA GLY A 686 7.43 -16.97 -37.53
C GLY A 686 7.82 -16.40 -36.18
N GLU A 687 7.07 -15.38 -35.80
CA GLU A 687 7.30 -14.53 -34.64
C GLU A 687 5.98 -14.30 -33.89
N ILE A 688 6.07 -14.18 -32.58
CA ILE A 688 4.93 -13.84 -31.73
C ILE A 688 5.24 -12.52 -31.04
N PHE A 689 4.32 -11.57 -31.19
CA PHE A 689 4.39 -10.26 -30.56
C PHE A 689 3.27 -10.12 -29.53
N ILE A 690 3.54 -9.39 -28.45
CA ILE A 690 2.55 -9.08 -27.43
C ILE A 690 2.47 -7.57 -27.21
N ASN A 691 1.25 -7.05 -27.18
CA ASN A 691 0.93 -5.74 -26.66
C ASN A 691 0.63 -5.84 -25.16
N TYR A 692 1.65 -5.59 -24.33
CA TYR A 692 1.48 -5.63 -22.89
C TYR A 692 0.57 -4.52 -22.35
N ASP A 693 0.32 -3.45 -23.09
CA ASP A 693 -0.64 -2.42 -22.66
C ASP A 693 -2.10 -2.90 -22.81
N ARG A 694 -2.35 -3.89 -23.67
CA ARG A 694 -3.66 -4.56 -23.78
C ARG A 694 -3.77 -5.84 -22.98
N CYS A 695 -2.66 -6.53 -22.73
CA CYS A 695 -2.73 -7.80 -22.03
C CYS A 695 -3.14 -7.62 -20.55
N THR A 696 -4.23 -8.29 -20.16
CA THR A 696 -4.74 -8.36 -18.78
C THR A 696 -4.12 -9.49 -17.94
N ASN A 697 -3.17 -10.25 -18.50
CA ASN A 697 -2.56 -11.45 -17.92
C ASN A 697 -3.58 -12.48 -17.39
N CYS A 698 -4.71 -12.63 -18.09
CA CYS A 698 -5.77 -13.61 -17.76
C CYS A 698 -5.37 -15.08 -17.97
N ARG A 699 -4.20 -15.35 -18.58
CA ARG A 699 -3.63 -16.69 -18.85
C ARG A 699 -4.44 -17.63 -19.74
N ILE A 700 -5.53 -17.17 -20.35
CA ILE A 700 -6.33 -17.98 -21.30
C ILE A 700 -5.46 -18.56 -22.43
N CYS A 701 -4.42 -17.81 -22.86
CA CYS A 701 -3.46 -18.27 -23.87
C CYS A 701 -2.57 -19.44 -23.41
N GLU A 702 -2.22 -19.51 -22.13
CA GLU A 702 -1.50 -20.63 -21.51
C GLU A 702 -2.38 -21.89 -21.51
N ASP A 703 -3.62 -21.75 -21.03
CA ASP A 703 -4.59 -22.86 -20.92
C ASP A 703 -4.96 -23.50 -22.27
N HIS A 704 -4.96 -22.71 -23.34
CA HIS A 704 -5.36 -23.15 -24.67
C HIS A 704 -4.18 -23.45 -25.59
N CYS A 705 -2.94 -23.46 -25.07
CA CYS A 705 -1.78 -23.84 -25.85
C CYS A 705 -1.77 -25.37 -26.07
N PRO A 706 -1.98 -25.88 -27.32
CA PRO A 706 -2.11 -27.32 -27.55
C PRO A 706 -0.81 -28.12 -27.31
N VAL A 707 0.32 -27.41 -27.21
CA VAL A 707 1.66 -27.98 -27.01
C VAL A 707 2.29 -27.53 -25.68
N ASN A 708 1.56 -26.81 -24.84
CA ASN A 708 2.03 -26.28 -23.54
C ASN A 708 3.37 -25.53 -23.64
N CYS A 709 3.58 -24.76 -24.71
CA CYS A 709 4.80 -23.97 -24.88
C CYS A 709 4.74 -22.60 -24.22
N ILE A 710 3.57 -22.19 -23.70
CA ILE A 710 3.34 -20.90 -23.06
C ILE A 710 3.34 -21.13 -21.56
N THR A 711 4.10 -20.29 -20.85
CA THR A 711 4.10 -20.21 -19.38
C THR A 711 4.13 -18.74 -18.97
N PHE A 712 3.65 -18.42 -17.78
CA PHE A 712 3.83 -17.09 -17.20
C PHE A 712 4.91 -17.09 -16.12
N GLU A 713 5.86 -16.18 -16.24
CA GLU A 713 6.97 -16.02 -15.32
C GLU A 713 6.88 -14.66 -14.64
N ARG A 714 6.99 -14.65 -13.31
CA ARG A 714 6.94 -13.43 -12.53
C ARG A 714 8.27 -12.72 -12.61
N VAL A 715 8.23 -11.46 -13.01
CA VAL A 715 9.41 -10.62 -13.18
C VAL A 715 9.43 -9.54 -12.11
N ARG A 716 10.47 -9.57 -11.30
CA ARG A 716 10.68 -8.59 -10.25
C ARG A 716 11.67 -7.54 -10.71
N TYR A 717 11.25 -6.28 -10.67
CA TYR A 717 12.17 -5.18 -10.78
C TYR A 717 12.88 -4.99 -9.45
N VAL A 718 14.20 -5.15 -9.45
CA VAL A 718 15.04 -4.85 -8.29
C VAL A 718 15.84 -3.60 -8.64
N ASP A 719 15.52 -2.49 -7.99
CA ASP A 719 16.35 -1.30 -8.06
C ASP A 719 17.60 -1.51 -7.20
N ASP A 720 18.79 -1.36 -7.78
CA ASP A 720 20.06 -1.52 -7.09
C ASP A 720 20.26 -0.50 -5.96
N VAL A 721 19.49 0.61 -5.96
CA VAL A 721 19.42 1.58 -4.85
C VAL A 721 18.94 0.90 -3.56
N MET A 722 18.11 -0.15 -3.68
CA MET A 722 17.37 -0.78 -2.57
C MET A 722 17.93 -2.16 -2.16
N ARG A 723 19.06 -2.60 -2.74
CA ARG A 723 19.66 -3.90 -2.40
C ARG A 723 20.23 -3.87 -0.98
N VAL A 724 19.57 -4.57 -0.05
CA VAL A 724 20.25 -5.17 1.11
C VAL A 724 21.26 -6.16 0.52
N VAL A 725 22.56 -5.92 0.70
CA VAL A 725 23.60 -6.71 0.03
C VAL A 725 23.53 -8.17 0.51
N GLU A 726 23.18 -9.10 -0.38
CA GLU A 726 23.45 -10.52 -0.15
C GLU A 726 24.97 -10.73 -0.11
N ARG A 727 25.46 -11.30 1.00
CA ARG A 727 26.85 -11.74 1.13
C ARG A 727 26.94 -13.26 0.96
N PRO A 728 27.49 -13.79 -0.14
CA PRO A 728 27.59 -15.22 -0.40
C PRO A 728 28.40 -15.99 0.65
N GLU A 729 29.32 -15.31 1.35
CA GLU A 729 30.18 -15.88 2.39
C GLU A 729 29.47 -16.20 3.73
N LEU A 730 28.22 -15.78 3.93
CA LEU A 730 27.47 -15.98 5.18
C LEU A 730 26.33 -16.99 5.04
N LYS A 731 26.61 -18.19 4.51
CA LYS A 731 25.74 -19.36 4.70
C LYS A 731 25.68 -19.72 6.18
N VAL A 732 24.73 -19.13 6.89
CA VAL A 732 24.34 -19.61 8.21
C VAL A 732 23.30 -20.71 7.97
N GLU A 733 23.68 -21.95 8.25
CA GLU A 733 22.70 -23.02 8.43
C GLU A 733 21.82 -22.62 9.62
N LEU A 734 20.56 -22.25 9.36
CA LEU A 734 19.57 -22.14 10.42
C LEU A 734 19.40 -23.54 11.03
N PRO A 735 19.63 -23.73 12.34
CA PRO A 735 19.33 -25.00 12.96
C PRO A 735 17.82 -25.22 12.85
N VAL A 736 17.45 -26.22 12.05
CA VAL A 736 16.10 -26.78 12.03
C VAL A 736 15.80 -27.18 13.47
N LEU A 737 14.85 -26.48 14.11
CA LEU A 737 14.27 -26.96 15.36
C LEU A 737 13.66 -28.32 15.05
N ALA A 738 14.36 -29.37 15.49
CA ALA A 738 13.89 -30.74 15.39
C ALA A 738 12.56 -30.83 16.15
N ALA A 739 11.47 -31.06 15.42
CA ALA A 739 10.23 -31.50 16.00
C ALA A 739 10.48 -32.85 16.71
N GLY A 740 10.45 -32.84 18.04
CA GLY A 740 10.64 -34.04 18.84
C GLY A 740 10.64 -33.80 20.35
N ALA A 741 9.44 -33.62 20.92
CA ALA A 741 8.98 -34.21 22.19
C ALA A 741 7.51 -33.83 22.41
#